data_AF-A0A0W0EZ48-F1
#
_entry.id   AF-A0A0W0EZ48-F1
#
_cell.length_a   1.000
_cell.length_b   1.000
_cell.length_c   1.000
_cell.angle_alpha   90.00
_cell.angle_beta   90.00
_cell.angle_gamma   90.00
#
_symmetry.space_group_name_H-M   'P 1'
#
loop_
_entity.id
_entity.type
_entity.pdbx_description
1 polymer ?
#
loop_
_entity_poly.entity_id
_entity_poly.type
_entity_poly.pdbx_seq_one_letter_code
_entity_poly.pdbx_strand_id
1 'polypeptide(L)'
;MVVVLEQAGSQQAEHDHDMDGRRFVPKPRSSTQPRIPFPITIAISTRLCAAYFDSRNPRTSTILKQANMQPRSVLPITAGPIQQSEGPESRAMSVPAQHPLVVQRANGQFIVKEDVFHTWLQRMQQTYTTQIKAMQADIQKLKEECSTTGQQLSAETAKSQKAESENARYKASTTKLEASFRALHTQKAAVERKLVDVTAQSQAEATNHAQTKELLRQARVQLEKRQGKLYEVNTRYEEKTTKHAETRGQLEDSRRSFEETTVKLQAETTDHEITKRMLQETLQNLTDMTAKFNSESASHTQTQKQLAQLQQEQKEFLVAQVDLEEKLAANEDELRSANEALEDTKTALEACLKELKEMKDAFEGKLAIKDNELRSTTKALEDAKASSKESLIAQIELEEKLAAKDDELRSVTEALEDAKARSKELLVAQIGLEEKLAAKEDELRTANETLDVVKANLERDLRSFTDALGEAKVALKTCSEELENMESKKDALTLRVEDALQIQRDLEERLEARDEELRRLKDAQERSPQHSAGEDFEIRLEEEIMRRLQLRLRTTASQKNDYAILQSVVKDLAQARSAFVDDCTSREALVNILDELGMQLTLLSNRKEKEISTTAKKGEVECRSTSSHHASAPPTLMKKFGLLSLSAVFALSSAQIVSQKPLAQDALSEILHRGADILGFDAGCSESSPTCDWMAKIPDDTLLVHMNLPGTHDAATWNYTQERQDSLKRYTGDSIPPAEVFRCQSHSFFDMLNAGIRVFDLRFAWNPTNDTVGFYHAQALLAPLTRIEDVFFGFYSWLDAHPTETLLLMMNHEGGSGKQFDAELQQHLYSLFEGDLAMRYWVQTSGSLGTLGSARGKITLLQRFEYSLLSPDMNHRIGIALPPGKWTDNGANIEIVYNEAENQVAYIEDFYEPHPPAETTENRAEINIQWKFNATTSHLERAATTNPDQLFITFASAENNDEDVFPVVMAQGNGTSTPAGGVNRRLLEWLSERPSSERRGVVMLDFYDSVPGLVEAVIGL
;
A
#
# COMPACT_ATOMS: atom_id res chain seq x y z
N MET A 1 13.40 52.45 74.18
CA MET A 1 13.39 53.50 73.13
C MET A 1 12.44 52.99 72.04
N VAL A 2 11.35 53.66 71.63
CA VAL A 2 11.17 55.06 71.18
C VAL A 2 11.78 55.25 69.79
N VAL A 3 11.06 55.58 68.70
CA VAL A 3 9.61 55.86 68.47
C VAL A 3 9.27 55.60 66.96
N VAL A 4 8.19 54.90 66.57
CA VAL A 4 6.84 55.37 66.07
C VAL A 4 6.91 56.28 64.80
N LEU A 5 6.24 55.95 63.67
CA LEU A 5 4.87 56.33 63.21
C LEU A 5 4.49 55.46 61.94
N GLU A 6 3.28 54.92 61.69
CA GLU A 6 1.92 55.50 61.40
C GLU A 6 1.73 56.02 59.94
N GLN A 7 0.57 55.99 59.23
CA GLN A 7 -0.86 55.55 59.38
C GLN A 7 -1.33 54.96 58.00
N ALA A 8 -2.40 54.19 57.73
CA ALA A 8 -3.59 53.63 58.43
C ALA A 8 -5.00 54.24 58.07
N GLY A 9 -5.84 53.50 57.31
CA GLY A 9 -7.27 53.75 57.01
C GLY A 9 -7.75 53.00 55.73
N SER A 10 -8.87 52.26 55.62
CA SER A 10 -10.32 52.48 55.93
C SER A 10 -11.06 53.28 54.83
N GLN A 11 -12.29 52.96 54.34
CA GLN A 11 -13.43 52.17 54.85
C GLN A 11 -14.10 51.28 53.73
N GLN A 12 -15.44 51.09 53.70
CA GLN A 12 -16.14 49.85 54.13
C GLN A 12 -17.62 49.78 53.65
N ALA A 13 -18.13 48.57 53.29
CA ALA A 13 -19.55 48.22 52.96
C ALA A 13 -20.15 48.94 51.70
N GLU A 14 -21.36 48.64 51.16
CA GLU A 14 -22.49 47.78 51.55
C GLU A 14 -23.42 47.46 50.33
N HIS A 15 -24.04 46.26 50.24
CA HIS A 15 -25.47 46.02 49.90
C HIS A 15 -25.79 44.55 49.50
N ASP A 16 -26.96 44.06 49.94
CA ASP A 16 -27.53 42.73 49.69
C ASP A 16 -28.61 42.72 48.58
N HIS A 17 -28.93 41.53 48.03
CA HIS A 17 -30.32 41.02 48.08
C HIS A 17 -30.51 39.53 47.70
N ASP A 18 -30.82 38.74 48.73
CA ASP A 18 -31.71 37.56 48.85
C ASP A 18 -32.31 36.78 47.63
N MET A 19 -32.09 35.46 47.69
CA MET A 19 -33.09 34.34 47.73
C MET A 19 -34.06 33.93 46.59
N ASP A 20 -34.03 32.59 46.40
CA ASP A 20 -35.12 31.61 46.08
C ASP A 20 -35.44 31.26 44.59
N GLY A 21 -36.00 30.06 44.34
CA GLY A 21 -36.86 29.88 43.14
C GLY A 21 -36.79 28.64 42.23
N ARG A 22 -36.65 27.40 42.73
CA ARG A 22 -37.33 26.17 42.21
C ARG A 22 -37.39 25.82 40.68
N ARG A 23 -36.81 24.65 40.34
CA ARG A 23 -37.40 23.46 39.62
C ARG A 23 -38.16 23.57 38.25
N PHE A 24 -37.90 22.55 37.41
CA PHE A 24 -38.74 21.86 36.38
C PHE A 24 -38.83 22.35 34.89
N VAL A 25 -38.07 21.63 34.04
CA VAL A 25 -38.26 21.16 32.63
C VAL A 25 -39.73 20.76 32.28
N PRO A 26 -40.31 20.87 31.03
CA PRO A 26 -39.72 20.50 29.69
C PRO A 26 -40.18 21.17 28.32
N LYS A 27 -39.30 21.09 27.29
CA LYS A 27 -39.56 20.77 25.83
C LYS A 27 -40.39 21.73 24.91
N PRO A 28 -40.45 21.54 23.56
CA PRO A 28 -39.49 20.97 22.57
C PRO A 28 -39.42 21.70 21.17
N ARG A 29 -38.62 21.13 20.21
CA ARG A 29 -38.59 21.32 18.73
C ARG A 29 -37.79 22.52 18.17
N SER A 30 -37.12 22.47 17.00
CA SER A 30 -36.98 21.39 15.98
C SER A 30 -35.68 21.45 15.13
N SER A 31 -35.03 20.28 14.98
CA SER A 31 -34.35 19.72 13.78
C SER A 31 -33.48 20.58 12.83
N THR A 32 -32.20 20.19 12.74
CA THR A 32 -31.53 19.80 11.47
C THR A 32 -30.42 18.77 11.76
N GLN A 33 -30.06 17.92 10.79
CA GLN A 33 -29.02 16.88 10.90
C GLN A 33 -27.97 17.02 9.77
N PRO A 34 -26.68 16.78 10.04
CA PRO A 34 -25.74 16.19 9.09
C PRO A 34 -25.67 14.65 9.27
N ARG A 35 -24.97 13.96 8.35
CA ARG A 35 -25.02 12.47 8.19
C ARG A 35 -23.78 11.76 8.74
N ILE A 36 -23.98 10.50 9.16
CA ILE A 36 -22.92 9.52 9.49
C ILE A 36 -22.72 8.57 8.31
N PRO A 37 -21.48 8.21 7.93
CA PRO A 37 -21.17 7.03 7.14
C PRO A 37 -20.54 5.92 8.01
N PHE A 38 -21.10 4.70 7.98
CA PHE A 38 -20.44 3.48 8.46
C PHE A 38 -19.87 2.70 7.26
N PRO A 39 -18.64 2.15 7.34
CA PRO A 39 -18.16 1.17 6.37
C PRO A 39 -18.75 -0.23 6.66
N ILE A 40 -19.01 -1.02 5.61
CA ILE A 40 -19.45 -2.42 5.72
C ILE A 40 -18.47 -3.33 4.97
N THR A 41 -18.04 -4.39 5.65
CA THR A 41 -17.18 -5.46 5.13
C THR A 41 -17.87 -6.28 4.04
N ILE A 42 -17.15 -6.63 2.97
CA ILE A 42 -17.59 -7.64 1.99
C ILE A 42 -16.48 -8.70 1.80
N ALA A 43 -16.87 -9.97 1.88
CA ALA A 43 -16.09 -11.12 1.44
C ALA A 43 -16.75 -11.75 0.18
N ILE A 44 -15.99 -12.56 -0.55
CA ILE A 44 -16.28 -12.97 -1.95
C ILE A 44 -16.86 -14.41 -2.04
N SER A 45 -17.37 -14.76 -3.24
CA SER A 45 -17.72 -16.10 -3.78
C SER A 45 -19.19 -16.56 -3.65
N THR A 46 -19.83 -17.24 -4.63
CA THR A 46 -19.34 -17.80 -5.93
C THR A 46 -20.48 -17.98 -6.96
N ARG A 47 -20.17 -17.97 -8.28
CA ARG A 47 -20.95 -18.57 -9.43
C ARG A 47 -22.35 -17.94 -9.72
N LEU A 48 -22.86 -17.83 -10.96
CA LEU A 48 -22.86 -18.75 -12.12
C LEU A 48 -22.89 -18.00 -13.49
N CYS A 49 -23.16 -18.70 -14.60
CA CYS A 49 -22.70 -18.36 -15.97
C CYS A 49 -23.74 -17.74 -16.94
N ALA A 50 -23.22 -17.32 -18.13
CA ALA A 50 -23.91 -17.08 -19.43
C ALA A 50 -24.70 -15.75 -19.63
N ALA A 51 -24.68 -15.08 -20.80
CA ALA A 51 -23.93 -15.30 -22.06
C ALA A 51 -23.90 -14.08 -23.03
N TYR A 52 -22.91 -14.10 -23.96
CA TYR A 52 -22.89 -13.55 -25.35
C TYR A 52 -22.73 -12.03 -25.68
N PHE A 53 -21.70 -11.74 -26.51
CA PHE A 53 -21.56 -10.82 -27.68
C PHE A 53 -22.38 -9.49 -27.77
N ASP A 54 -21.91 -8.34 -28.29
CA ASP A 54 -20.70 -7.87 -29.04
C ASP A 54 -20.51 -6.34 -28.69
N SER A 55 -19.58 -5.47 -29.15
CA SER A 55 -18.56 -5.49 -30.22
C SER A 55 -17.47 -4.40 -30.05
N ARG A 56 -16.31 -4.60 -30.71
CA ARG A 56 -15.39 -3.61 -31.37
C ARG A 56 -15.00 -2.29 -30.66
N ASN A 57 -13.69 -2.03 -30.54
CA ASN A 57 -12.95 -1.16 -31.48
C ASN A 57 -11.39 -1.31 -31.33
N PRO A 58 -10.54 -0.69 -32.19
CA PRO A 58 -9.25 -1.30 -32.58
C PRO A 58 -7.99 -0.56 -32.08
N ARG A 59 -6.81 -1.02 -32.53
CA ARG A 59 -5.49 -0.42 -32.27
C ARG A 59 -4.83 0.18 -33.54
N THR A 60 -4.11 1.28 -33.30
CA THR A 60 -2.86 1.76 -33.96
C THR A 60 -2.82 2.10 -35.46
N SER A 61 -2.39 3.34 -35.73
CA SER A 61 -1.62 3.77 -36.91
C SER A 61 -1.08 5.20 -36.66
N THR A 62 0.09 5.70 -37.10
CA THR A 62 1.40 5.15 -37.56
C THR A 62 2.34 6.36 -37.70
N ILE A 63 3.64 6.30 -37.31
CA ILE A 63 4.74 7.14 -37.90
C ILE A 63 6.15 6.68 -37.45
N LEU A 64 7.14 6.84 -38.34
CA LEU A 64 8.57 6.57 -38.15
C LEU A 64 9.37 7.88 -38.12
N LYS A 65 10.54 7.93 -37.43
CA LYS A 65 11.87 8.23 -38.02
C LYS A 65 13.04 8.41 -37.01
N GLN A 66 14.24 8.06 -37.47
CA GLN A 66 15.60 8.56 -37.13
C GLN A 66 16.01 8.56 -35.63
N ALA A 67 16.95 7.75 -35.12
CA ALA A 67 18.34 7.39 -35.50
C ALA A 67 19.44 8.40 -35.06
N ASN A 68 20.46 7.94 -34.31
CA ASN A 68 21.90 7.91 -34.70
C ASN A 68 22.83 7.29 -33.62
N MET A 69 24.09 7.02 -34.00
CA MET A 69 25.33 6.76 -33.21
C MET A 69 25.60 5.33 -32.69
N GLN A 70 26.90 5.01 -32.52
CA GLN A 70 27.48 3.67 -32.34
C GLN A 70 28.64 3.62 -31.31
N PRO A 71 29.08 2.42 -30.86
CA PRO A 71 29.95 2.25 -29.67
C PRO A 71 31.45 1.92 -29.95
N ARG A 72 32.24 1.91 -28.87
CA ARG A 72 33.60 1.33 -28.68
C ARG A 72 33.72 0.87 -27.21
N SER A 73 34.52 -0.11 -26.77
CA SER A 73 35.50 -1.02 -27.41
C SER A 73 35.73 -2.29 -26.53
N VAL A 74 35.64 -3.52 -27.04
CA VAL A 74 36.73 -4.46 -27.45
C VAL A 74 37.58 -5.11 -26.31
N LEU A 75 37.28 -6.40 -26.00
CA LEU A 75 38.13 -7.65 -25.90
C LEU A 75 39.51 -7.64 -25.15
N PRO A 76 40.09 -8.79 -24.64
CA PRO A 76 40.06 -10.18 -25.20
C PRO A 76 39.96 -11.41 -24.22
N ILE A 77 39.27 -12.53 -24.54
CA ILE A 77 39.63 -13.81 -25.26
C ILE A 77 40.10 -15.02 -24.37
N THR A 78 39.36 -16.15 -24.47
CA THR A 78 39.72 -17.62 -24.44
C THR A 78 38.58 -18.43 -23.77
N ALA A 79 38.17 -19.65 -24.15
CA ALA A 79 38.27 -20.43 -25.40
C ALA A 79 37.07 -21.44 -25.48
N GLY A 80 36.78 -22.03 -26.65
CA GLY A 80 35.59 -22.89 -26.91
C GLY A 80 35.71 -24.39 -26.52
N PRO A 81 34.83 -25.32 -26.99
CA PRO A 81 34.15 -25.29 -28.31
C PRO A 81 32.65 -25.71 -28.42
N ILE A 82 31.93 -24.98 -29.28
CA ILE A 82 31.06 -25.43 -30.40
C ILE A 82 30.20 -26.71 -30.23
N GLN A 83 28.87 -26.54 -30.27
CA GLN A 83 28.02 -27.13 -31.32
C GLN A 83 26.74 -26.30 -31.56
N GLN A 84 26.13 -26.44 -32.75
CA GLN A 84 25.04 -25.58 -33.25
C GLN A 84 23.70 -26.31 -33.29
N SER A 85 22.60 -25.57 -33.09
CA SER A 85 21.27 -25.90 -33.65
C SER A 85 20.50 -24.61 -33.92
N GLU A 86 19.85 -24.52 -35.08
CA GLU A 86 19.21 -23.30 -35.57
C GLU A 86 17.80 -23.09 -34.98
N GLY A 87 17.31 -21.85 -34.99
CA GLY A 87 15.97 -21.50 -34.49
C GLY A 87 14.85 -21.76 -35.51
N PRO A 88 13.59 -21.90 -35.07
CA PRO A 88 12.46 -22.11 -35.97
C PRO A 88 12.03 -20.78 -36.64
N GLU A 89 12.30 -20.64 -37.93
CA GLU A 89 11.76 -19.55 -38.75
C GLU A 89 10.22 -19.62 -38.87
N SER A 90 9.61 -18.48 -39.20
CA SER A 90 8.17 -18.35 -39.45
C SER A 90 7.71 -19.17 -40.66
N ARG A 91 7.18 -20.37 -40.41
CA ARG A 91 6.66 -21.24 -41.47
C ARG A 91 5.28 -20.78 -41.95
N ALA A 92 5.28 -19.82 -42.88
CA ALA A 92 4.08 -19.33 -43.55
C ALA A 92 3.28 -20.48 -44.19
N MET A 93 1.94 -20.37 -44.17
CA MET A 93 1.04 -21.36 -44.75
C MET A 93 1.13 -21.39 -46.28
N SER A 94 2.03 -22.21 -46.83
CA SER A 94 2.06 -22.53 -48.25
C SER A 94 0.92 -23.50 -48.60
N VAL A 95 -0.26 -22.96 -48.93
CA VAL A 95 -1.30 -23.73 -49.62
C VAL A 95 -0.70 -24.25 -50.93
N PRO A 96 -0.79 -25.57 -51.24
CA PRO A 96 -0.24 -26.13 -52.47
C PRO A 96 -1.11 -25.75 -53.68
N ALA A 97 -0.94 -24.51 -54.15
CA ALA A 97 -1.63 -23.96 -55.32
C ALA A 97 -1.05 -24.53 -56.63
N GLN A 98 -1.30 -25.81 -56.89
CA GLN A 98 -1.02 -26.48 -58.16
C GLN A 98 -2.28 -27.21 -58.65
N HIS A 99 -3.00 -26.60 -59.59
CA HIS A 99 -4.03 -27.27 -60.38
C HIS A 99 -3.39 -28.40 -61.21
N PRO A 100 -3.77 -29.68 -61.04
CA PRO A 100 -3.20 -30.77 -61.81
C PRO A 100 -3.94 -30.98 -63.16
N LEU A 101 -4.21 -29.89 -63.89
CA LEU A 101 -4.80 -29.91 -65.23
C LEU A 101 -3.72 -29.71 -66.31
N VAL A 102 -2.76 -30.65 -66.33
CA VAL A 102 -1.73 -30.72 -67.39
C VAL A 102 -2.34 -31.36 -68.63
N VAL A 103 -3.00 -30.54 -69.46
CA VAL A 103 -3.57 -30.98 -70.75
C VAL A 103 -2.47 -31.05 -71.80
N GLN A 104 -1.87 -32.23 -71.97
CA GLN A 104 -0.86 -32.48 -73.00
C GLN A 104 -1.51 -33.10 -74.25
N ARG A 105 -1.37 -32.44 -75.41
CA ARG A 105 -1.94 -32.91 -76.69
C ARG A 105 -1.13 -34.06 -77.29
N ALA A 106 -1.77 -35.21 -77.48
CA ALA A 106 -1.43 -36.20 -78.50
C ALA A 106 -2.71 -36.87 -79.01
N ASN A 107 -2.82 -37.05 -80.34
CA ASN A 107 -3.77 -37.94 -81.02
C ASN A 107 -5.27 -37.82 -80.69
N GLY A 108 -5.77 -36.62 -80.36
CA GLY A 108 -7.16 -36.23 -80.59
C GLY A 108 -8.23 -36.74 -79.61
N GLN A 109 -7.91 -37.59 -78.63
CA GLN A 109 -8.82 -37.93 -77.53
C GLN A 109 -8.59 -37.02 -76.32
N PHE A 110 -9.67 -36.52 -75.73
CA PHE A 110 -9.65 -35.96 -74.39
C PHE A 110 -9.76 -37.11 -73.38
N ILE A 111 -8.74 -37.26 -72.51
CA ILE A 111 -8.78 -38.20 -71.39
C ILE A 111 -8.59 -37.40 -70.10
N VAL A 112 -9.69 -37.12 -69.40
CA VAL A 112 -9.64 -36.67 -68.00
C VAL A 112 -9.33 -37.91 -67.16
N LYS A 113 -8.23 -37.91 -66.42
CA LYS A 113 -7.86 -39.01 -65.52
C LYS A 113 -8.45 -38.82 -64.13
N GLU A 114 -9.54 -39.51 -63.82
CA GLU A 114 -10.14 -39.60 -62.48
C GLU A 114 -9.10 -39.90 -61.38
N ASP A 115 -8.12 -40.76 -61.70
CA ASP A 115 -6.96 -41.12 -60.86
C ASP A 115 -6.34 -39.92 -60.13
N VAL A 116 -6.21 -38.78 -60.82
CA VAL A 116 -5.45 -37.62 -60.35
C VAL A 116 -6.22 -36.87 -59.26
N PHE A 117 -7.54 -36.70 -59.44
CA PHE A 117 -8.40 -36.05 -58.46
C PHE A 117 -8.57 -36.92 -57.21
N HIS A 118 -8.81 -38.22 -57.37
CA HIS A 118 -8.89 -39.16 -56.25
C HIS A 118 -7.56 -39.28 -55.47
N THR A 119 -6.42 -39.31 -56.16
CA THR A 119 -5.09 -39.32 -55.51
C THR A 119 -4.83 -38.03 -54.71
N TRP A 120 -5.22 -36.86 -55.24
CA TRP A 120 -5.13 -35.60 -54.51
C TRP A 120 -6.03 -35.59 -53.28
N LEU A 121 -7.28 -36.03 -53.41
CA LEU A 121 -8.24 -36.05 -52.31
C LEU A 121 -7.82 -37.00 -51.18
N GLN A 122 -7.30 -38.19 -51.52
CA GLN A 122 -6.72 -39.12 -50.53
C GLN A 122 -5.55 -38.49 -49.77
N ARG A 123 -4.61 -37.84 -50.47
CA ARG A 123 -3.46 -37.18 -49.83
C ARG A 123 -3.88 -36.03 -48.90
N MET A 124 -4.87 -35.23 -49.31
CA MET A 124 -5.46 -34.19 -48.45
C MET A 124 -6.07 -34.81 -47.19
N GLN A 125 -6.98 -35.78 -47.34
CA GLN A 125 -7.63 -36.45 -46.20
C GLN A 125 -6.61 -37.13 -45.27
N GLN A 126 -5.60 -37.79 -45.81
CA GLN A 126 -4.53 -38.45 -45.04
C GLN A 126 -3.66 -37.46 -44.27
N THR A 127 -3.40 -36.27 -44.82
CA THR A 127 -2.62 -35.21 -44.17
C THR A 127 -3.38 -34.64 -42.97
N TYR A 128 -4.62 -34.20 -43.16
CA TYR A 128 -5.45 -33.69 -42.07
C TYR A 128 -5.75 -34.77 -41.01
N THR A 129 -5.99 -36.03 -41.41
CA THR A 129 -6.19 -37.15 -40.47
C THR A 129 -4.94 -37.39 -39.60
N THR A 130 -3.74 -37.22 -40.16
CA THR A 130 -2.48 -37.34 -39.40
C THR A 130 -2.31 -36.18 -38.42
N GLN A 131 -2.63 -34.95 -38.82
CA GLN A 131 -2.59 -33.78 -37.94
C GLN A 131 -3.60 -33.89 -36.79
N ILE A 132 -4.86 -34.24 -37.08
CA ILE A 132 -5.91 -34.46 -36.09
C ILE A 132 -5.50 -35.52 -35.07
N LYS A 133 -4.88 -36.63 -35.50
CA LYS A 133 -4.37 -37.68 -34.59
C LYS A 133 -3.22 -37.22 -33.71
N ALA A 134 -2.31 -36.38 -34.21
CA ALA A 134 -1.23 -35.82 -33.41
C ALA A 134 -1.79 -34.87 -32.33
N MET A 135 -2.68 -33.96 -32.71
CA MET A 135 -3.32 -33.02 -31.78
C MET A 135 -4.15 -33.76 -30.72
N GLN A 136 -4.86 -34.83 -31.09
CA GLN A 136 -5.58 -35.70 -30.14
C GLN A 136 -4.65 -36.39 -29.13
N ALA A 137 -3.42 -36.76 -29.53
CA ALA A 137 -2.44 -37.33 -28.61
C ALA A 137 -1.86 -36.27 -27.64
N ASP A 138 -1.57 -35.05 -28.12
CA ASP A 138 -1.13 -33.93 -27.28
C ASP A 138 -2.20 -33.55 -26.26
N ILE A 139 -3.47 -33.51 -26.68
CA ILE A 139 -4.64 -33.25 -25.83
C ILE A 139 -4.82 -34.35 -24.76
N GLN A 140 -4.61 -35.62 -25.12
CA GLN A 140 -4.67 -36.73 -24.16
C GLN A 140 -3.54 -36.62 -23.11
N LYS A 141 -2.32 -36.27 -23.53
CA LYS A 141 -1.18 -36.04 -22.64
C LYS A 141 -1.45 -34.89 -21.66
N LEU A 142 -1.97 -33.76 -22.14
CA LEU A 142 -2.38 -32.63 -21.29
C LEU A 142 -3.49 -33.00 -20.28
N LYS A 143 -4.43 -33.88 -20.67
CA LYS A 143 -5.47 -34.41 -19.77
C LYS A 143 -4.90 -35.31 -18.66
N GLU A 144 -3.85 -36.08 -18.94
CA GLU A 144 -3.14 -36.90 -17.95
C GLU A 144 -2.27 -36.06 -16.99
N GLU A 145 -1.60 -35.02 -17.51
CA GLU A 145 -0.85 -34.04 -16.71
C GLU A 145 -1.78 -33.26 -15.76
N CYS A 146 -2.89 -32.72 -16.30
CA CYS A 146 -3.94 -32.02 -15.55
C CYS A 146 -4.61 -32.91 -14.47
N SER A 147 -4.77 -34.22 -14.74
CA SER A 147 -5.27 -35.17 -13.74
C SER A 147 -4.27 -35.39 -12.59
N THR A 148 -2.97 -35.40 -12.90
CA THR A 148 -1.90 -35.63 -11.93
C THR A 148 -1.72 -34.43 -10.99
N THR A 149 -1.68 -33.21 -11.55
CA THR A 149 -1.56 -31.96 -10.78
C THR A 149 -2.76 -31.76 -9.85
N GLY A 150 -3.99 -32.07 -10.30
CA GLY A 150 -5.20 -32.01 -9.47
C GLY A 150 -5.17 -32.94 -8.26
N GLN A 151 -4.51 -34.10 -8.36
CA GLN A 151 -4.31 -35.01 -7.21
C GLN A 151 -3.30 -34.45 -6.20
N GLN A 152 -2.24 -33.78 -6.66
CA GLN A 152 -1.26 -33.12 -5.78
C GLN A 152 -1.91 -31.98 -5.00
N LEU A 153 -2.65 -31.10 -5.68
CA LEU A 153 -3.40 -29.99 -5.07
C LEU A 153 -4.37 -30.48 -3.96
N SER A 154 -5.07 -31.58 -4.21
CA SER A 154 -5.96 -32.20 -3.22
C SER A 154 -5.21 -32.68 -1.97
N ALA A 155 -4.07 -33.35 -2.15
CA ALA A 155 -3.24 -33.84 -1.06
C ALA A 155 -2.61 -32.71 -0.22
N GLU A 156 -2.29 -31.57 -0.82
CA GLU A 156 -1.73 -30.40 -0.13
C GLU A 156 -2.78 -29.58 0.62
N THR A 157 -3.96 -29.42 0.03
CA THR A 157 -5.14 -28.82 0.70
C THR A 157 -5.45 -29.55 2.01
N ALA A 158 -5.39 -30.89 2.01
CA ALA A 158 -5.60 -31.71 3.21
C ALA A 158 -4.52 -31.51 4.29
N LYS A 159 -3.26 -31.27 3.92
CA LYS A 159 -2.18 -30.93 4.87
C LYS A 159 -2.44 -29.59 5.56
N SER A 160 -2.80 -28.56 4.79
CA SER A 160 -3.11 -27.22 5.32
C SER A 160 -4.24 -27.27 6.35
N GLN A 161 -5.35 -27.94 6.03
CA GLN A 161 -6.51 -28.05 6.94
C GLN A 161 -6.15 -28.73 8.27
N LYS A 162 -5.27 -29.74 8.25
CA LYS A 162 -4.81 -30.40 9.49
C LYS A 162 -4.02 -29.43 10.38
N ALA A 163 -2.99 -28.77 9.84
CA ALA A 163 -2.13 -27.87 10.60
C ALA A 163 -2.91 -26.68 11.20
N GLU A 164 -3.89 -26.16 10.46
CA GLU A 164 -4.79 -25.09 10.92
C GLU A 164 -5.63 -25.51 12.14
N SER A 165 -6.11 -26.76 12.16
CA SER A 165 -6.85 -27.32 13.31
C SER A 165 -5.98 -27.56 14.55
N GLU A 166 -4.68 -27.79 14.36
CA GLU A 166 -3.72 -27.97 15.45
C GLU A 166 -3.33 -26.60 16.06
N ASN A 167 -3.03 -25.60 15.22
CA ASN A 167 -2.75 -24.21 15.64
C ASN A 167 -3.88 -23.62 16.52
N ALA A 168 -5.14 -23.84 16.12
CA ALA A 168 -6.31 -23.38 16.88
C ALA A 168 -6.38 -23.95 18.32
N ARG A 169 -5.94 -25.19 18.54
CA ARG A 169 -5.91 -25.82 19.88
C ARG A 169 -4.82 -25.22 20.77
N TYR A 170 -3.70 -24.80 20.21
CA TYR A 170 -2.64 -24.13 20.98
C TYR A 170 -3.11 -22.75 21.46
N LYS A 171 -3.72 -21.94 20.59
CA LYS A 171 -4.29 -20.62 20.95
C LYS A 171 -5.35 -20.71 22.05
N ALA A 172 -6.26 -21.67 21.99
CA ALA A 172 -7.24 -21.91 23.06
C ALA A 172 -6.58 -22.29 24.42
N SER A 173 -5.37 -22.85 24.39
CA SER A 173 -4.62 -23.22 25.59
C SER A 173 -3.84 -22.06 26.21
N THR A 174 -3.39 -21.05 25.45
CA THR A 174 -2.68 -19.89 25.98
C THR A 174 -3.65 -18.92 26.65
N THR A 175 -4.78 -18.62 26.00
CA THR A 175 -5.83 -17.72 26.55
C THR A 175 -6.37 -18.19 27.90
N LYS A 176 -6.46 -19.51 28.12
CA LYS A 176 -6.86 -20.06 29.43
C LYS A 176 -5.80 -19.81 30.52
N LEU A 177 -4.53 -19.81 30.16
CA LEU A 177 -3.39 -19.58 31.07
C LEU A 177 -3.28 -18.08 31.44
N GLU A 178 -3.42 -17.20 30.44
CA GLU A 178 -3.52 -15.75 30.63
C GLU A 178 -4.68 -15.32 31.54
N ALA A 179 -5.81 -16.05 31.51
CA ALA A 179 -6.97 -15.79 32.36
C ALA A 179 -6.67 -16.10 33.84
N SER A 180 -5.97 -17.22 34.12
CA SER A 180 -5.49 -17.55 35.47
C SER A 180 -4.46 -16.52 35.97
N PHE A 181 -3.54 -16.07 35.11
CA PHE A 181 -2.54 -15.05 35.48
C PHE A 181 -3.20 -13.70 35.85
N ARG A 182 -4.18 -13.26 35.04
CA ARG A 182 -4.98 -12.05 35.33
C ARG A 182 -5.76 -12.14 36.65
N ALA A 183 -6.31 -13.31 36.98
CA ALA A 183 -7.01 -13.53 38.25
C ALA A 183 -6.06 -13.34 39.45
N LEU A 184 -4.85 -13.91 39.39
CA LEU A 184 -3.89 -13.82 40.50
C LEU A 184 -3.30 -12.40 40.64
N HIS A 185 -3.07 -11.68 39.54
CA HIS A 185 -2.75 -10.25 39.59
C HIS A 185 -3.85 -9.41 40.26
N THR A 186 -5.13 -9.75 40.03
CA THR A 186 -6.27 -9.08 40.67
C THR A 186 -6.30 -9.34 42.19
N GLN A 187 -5.90 -10.55 42.62
CA GLN A 187 -5.75 -10.91 44.04
C GLN A 187 -4.58 -10.15 44.69
N LYS A 188 -3.41 -10.09 44.04
CA LYS A 188 -2.26 -9.29 44.48
C LYS A 188 -2.67 -7.82 44.72
N ALA A 189 -3.31 -7.20 43.73
CA ALA A 189 -3.79 -5.81 43.80
C ALA A 189 -4.94 -5.58 44.81
N ALA A 190 -5.54 -6.62 45.38
CA ALA A 190 -6.46 -6.51 46.52
C ALA A 190 -5.70 -6.50 47.86
N VAL A 191 -4.65 -7.33 47.98
CA VAL A 191 -3.78 -7.35 49.17
C VAL A 191 -2.97 -6.07 49.30
N GLU A 192 -2.42 -5.55 48.19
CA GLU A 192 -1.64 -4.29 48.19
C GLU A 192 -2.47 -3.09 48.66
N ARG A 193 -3.75 -2.98 48.25
CA ARG A 193 -4.64 -1.93 48.76
C ARG A 193 -4.90 -2.07 50.27
N LYS A 194 -5.18 -3.28 50.74
CA LYS A 194 -5.32 -3.54 52.19
C LYS A 194 -4.04 -3.19 52.95
N LEU A 195 -2.87 -3.44 52.36
CA LEU A 195 -1.58 -3.09 52.97
C LEU A 195 -1.43 -1.56 53.13
N VAL A 196 -1.85 -0.76 52.15
CA VAL A 196 -1.89 0.71 52.27
C VAL A 196 -2.83 1.15 53.38
N ASP A 197 -4.06 0.64 53.40
CA ASP A 197 -5.08 1.01 54.42
C ASP A 197 -4.58 0.72 55.85
N VAL A 198 -4.01 -0.48 56.09
CA VAL A 198 -3.50 -0.90 57.40
C VAL A 198 -2.20 -0.17 57.78
N THR A 199 -1.34 0.18 56.80
CA THR A 199 -0.15 1.00 57.05
C THR A 199 -0.55 2.41 57.50
N ALA A 200 -1.55 3.03 56.86
CA ALA A 200 -2.07 4.33 57.26
C ALA A 200 -2.67 4.30 58.68
N GLN A 201 -3.38 3.22 59.04
CA GLN A 201 -3.88 3.03 60.40
C GLN A 201 -2.75 2.91 61.44
N SER A 202 -1.73 2.08 61.19
CA SER A 202 -0.56 1.95 62.06
C SER A 202 0.15 3.30 62.28
N GLN A 203 0.31 4.11 61.22
CA GLN A 203 0.90 5.45 61.31
C GLN A 203 0.04 6.44 62.12
N ALA A 204 -1.30 6.34 62.03
CA ALA A 204 -2.21 7.14 62.83
C ALA A 204 -2.07 6.83 64.32
N GLU A 205 -2.11 5.55 64.72
CA GLU A 205 -1.98 5.19 66.14
C GLU A 205 -0.57 5.46 66.70
N ALA A 206 0.47 5.32 65.88
CA ALA A 206 1.83 5.71 66.26
C ALA A 206 1.90 7.22 66.57
N THR A 207 1.17 8.03 65.81
CA THR A 207 1.06 9.48 66.02
C THR A 207 0.24 9.80 67.28
N ASN A 208 -0.91 9.14 67.49
CA ASN A 208 -1.76 9.31 68.68
C ASN A 208 -1.01 8.97 69.97
N HIS A 209 -0.29 7.84 69.98
CA HIS A 209 0.57 7.41 71.08
C HIS A 209 1.71 8.42 71.34
N ALA A 210 2.40 8.89 70.30
CA ALA A 210 3.49 9.87 70.43
C ALA A 210 3.01 11.23 71.00
N GLN A 211 1.87 11.75 70.53
CA GLN A 211 1.29 13.00 71.04
C GLN A 211 0.89 12.88 72.52
N THR A 212 0.23 11.79 72.91
CA THR A 212 -0.18 11.55 74.30
C THR A 212 1.02 11.43 75.24
N LYS A 213 2.10 10.79 74.77
CA LYS A 213 3.37 10.65 75.49
C LYS A 213 4.06 11.99 75.75
N GLU A 214 4.03 12.90 74.77
CA GLU A 214 4.57 14.26 74.91
C GLU A 214 3.71 15.13 75.84
N LEU A 215 2.38 15.04 75.75
CA LEU A 215 1.48 15.72 76.69
C LEU A 215 1.72 15.26 78.14
N LEU A 216 1.90 13.96 78.37
CA LEU A 216 2.26 13.41 79.68
C LEU A 216 3.63 13.92 80.18
N ARG A 217 4.63 14.02 79.29
CA ARG A 217 5.94 14.59 79.63
C ARG A 217 5.82 16.06 80.04
N GLN A 218 5.06 16.85 79.30
CA GLN A 218 4.79 18.26 79.64
C GLN A 218 4.04 18.38 80.97
N ALA A 219 3.07 17.50 81.23
CA ALA A 219 2.34 17.46 82.49
C ALA A 219 3.28 17.24 83.68
N ARG A 220 4.11 16.19 83.66
CA ARG A 220 5.05 15.87 84.74
C ARG A 220 5.97 17.05 85.09
N VAL A 221 6.51 17.76 84.08
CA VAL A 221 7.33 18.97 84.28
C VAL A 221 6.57 20.14 84.92
N GLN A 222 5.26 20.28 84.71
CA GLN A 222 4.44 21.29 85.40
C GLN A 222 4.10 20.87 86.83
N LEU A 223 3.92 19.57 87.10
CA LEU A 223 3.73 19.03 88.45
C LEU A 223 4.96 19.29 89.33
N GLU A 224 6.17 19.02 88.82
CA GLU A 224 7.45 19.31 89.50
C GLU A 224 7.58 20.80 89.85
N LYS A 225 7.28 21.69 88.88
CA LYS A 225 7.29 23.15 89.09
C LYS A 225 6.28 23.60 90.16
N ARG A 226 5.11 22.95 90.24
CA ARG A 226 4.12 23.20 91.30
C ARG A 226 4.58 22.66 92.66
N GLN A 227 5.20 21.48 92.70
CA GLN A 227 5.79 20.91 93.94
C GLN A 227 6.85 21.85 94.53
N GLY A 228 7.76 22.40 93.71
CA GLY A 228 8.76 23.37 94.16
C GLY A 228 8.15 24.65 94.75
N LYS A 229 7.12 25.22 94.10
CA LYS A 229 6.37 26.38 94.63
C LYS A 229 5.63 26.07 95.93
N LEU A 230 5.04 24.88 96.02
CA LEU A 230 4.32 24.43 97.21
C LEU A 230 5.26 24.31 98.41
N TYR A 231 6.45 23.73 98.20
CA TYR A 231 7.50 23.64 99.22
C TYR A 231 7.92 25.03 99.72
N GLU A 232 8.23 25.96 98.81
CA GLU A 232 8.60 27.34 99.16
C GLU A 232 7.51 28.07 99.97
N VAL A 233 6.24 27.97 99.54
CA VAL A 233 5.11 28.62 100.24
C VAL A 233 4.84 27.96 101.59
N ASN A 234 5.05 26.64 101.72
CA ASN A 234 4.94 25.94 102.99
C ASN A 234 6.03 26.36 103.98
N THR A 235 7.30 26.46 103.55
CA THR A 235 8.39 26.97 104.40
C THR A 235 8.08 28.39 104.92
N ARG A 236 7.65 29.30 104.04
CA ARG A 236 7.22 30.65 104.44
C ARG A 236 6.00 30.65 105.38
N TYR A 237 5.12 29.66 105.30
CA TYR A 237 3.99 29.49 106.21
C TYR A 237 4.46 29.04 107.60
N GLU A 238 5.39 28.09 107.68
CA GLU A 238 6.00 27.62 108.93
C GLU A 238 6.78 28.74 109.62
N GLU A 239 7.64 29.47 108.91
CA GLU A 239 8.34 30.66 109.40
C GLU A 239 7.38 31.70 110.01
N LYS A 240 6.32 32.05 109.28
CA LYS A 240 5.30 33.00 109.76
C LYS A 240 4.51 32.45 110.95
N THR A 241 4.27 31.14 111.02
CA THR A 241 3.57 30.50 112.14
C THR A 241 4.38 30.63 113.43
N THR A 242 5.69 30.34 113.37
CA THR A 242 6.62 30.53 114.49
C THR A 242 6.67 32.00 114.92
N LYS A 243 6.88 32.92 113.96
CA LYS A 243 6.96 34.36 114.26
C LYS A 243 5.67 34.93 114.86
N HIS A 244 4.51 34.48 114.39
CA HIS A 244 3.20 34.87 114.93
C HIS A 244 3.01 34.39 116.37
N ALA A 245 3.47 33.17 116.70
CA ALA A 245 3.48 32.66 118.06
C ALA A 245 4.45 33.43 118.98
N GLU A 246 5.63 33.83 118.49
CA GLU A 246 6.57 34.68 119.23
C GLU A 246 6.00 36.06 119.54
N THR A 247 5.49 36.77 118.52
CA THR A 247 4.85 38.08 118.70
C THR A 247 3.62 37.99 119.61
N ARG A 248 2.89 36.87 119.57
CA ARG A 248 1.78 36.61 120.50
C ARG A 248 2.25 36.48 121.95
N GLY A 249 3.29 35.68 122.21
CA GLY A 249 3.85 35.54 123.57
C GLY A 249 4.35 36.88 124.12
N GLN A 250 5.08 37.64 123.31
CA GLN A 250 5.52 39.00 123.64
C GLN A 250 4.35 39.95 123.94
N LEU A 251 3.23 39.85 123.21
CA LEU A 251 2.02 40.64 123.46
C LEU A 251 1.32 40.22 124.77
N GLU A 252 1.22 38.92 125.06
CA GLU A 252 0.62 38.40 126.29
C GLU A 252 1.47 38.75 127.53
N ASP A 253 2.81 38.73 127.42
CA ASP A 253 3.72 39.20 128.47
C ASP A 253 3.67 40.73 128.65
N SER A 254 3.62 41.51 127.56
CA SER A 254 3.45 42.97 127.65
C SER A 254 2.11 43.36 128.29
N ARG A 255 1.05 42.56 128.07
CA ARG A 255 -0.25 42.76 128.73
C ARG A 255 -0.16 42.47 130.23
N ARG A 256 0.51 41.38 130.63
CA ARG A 256 0.77 41.07 132.04
C ARG A 256 1.56 42.18 132.74
N SER A 257 2.58 42.72 132.08
CA SER A 257 3.37 43.86 132.62
C SER A 257 2.53 45.13 132.81
N PHE A 258 1.60 45.42 131.89
CA PHE A 258 0.64 46.52 132.03
C PHE A 258 -0.37 46.27 133.17
N GLU A 259 -0.90 45.04 133.29
CA GLU A 259 -1.77 44.62 134.39
C GLU A 259 -1.07 44.77 135.76
N GLU A 260 0.17 44.28 135.91
CA GLU A 260 0.98 44.42 137.12
C GLU A 260 1.31 45.89 137.47
N THR A 261 1.61 46.72 136.47
CA THR A 261 1.90 48.16 136.67
C THR A 261 0.63 48.91 137.10
N THR A 262 -0.52 48.53 136.57
CA THR A 262 -1.83 49.06 136.99
C THR A 262 -2.13 48.71 138.46
N VAL A 263 -1.86 47.47 138.88
CA VAL A 263 -2.07 47.04 140.28
C VAL A 263 -1.13 47.76 141.25
N LYS A 264 0.13 48.00 140.88
CA LYS A 264 1.07 48.81 141.70
C LYS A 264 0.58 50.24 141.89
N LEU A 265 0.10 50.88 140.81
CA LEU A 265 -0.43 52.25 140.85
C LEU A 265 -1.69 52.38 141.73
N GLN A 266 -2.43 51.29 141.94
CA GLN A 266 -3.57 51.23 142.88
C GLN A 266 -3.16 51.04 144.36
N ALA A 267 -1.91 50.66 144.64
CA ALA A 267 -1.42 50.31 145.98
C ALA A 267 -0.52 51.38 146.63
N GLU A 268 0.13 52.24 145.84
CA GLU A 268 1.11 53.23 146.32
C GLU A 268 0.50 54.62 146.53
N THR A 269 0.76 55.24 147.69
CA THR A 269 0.17 56.52 148.11
C THR A 269 1.14 57.71 148.09
N THR A 270 2.38 57.56 147.59
CA THR A 270 3.45 58.56 147.81
C THR A 270 4.30 58.99 146.61
N ASP A 271 4.25 58.35 145.44
CA ASP A 271 4.79 58.92 144.18
C ASP A 271 3.94 58.52 142.98
N HIS A 272 3.15 59.46 142.45
CA HIS A 272 2.07 59.15 141.51
C HIS A 272 2.38 59.54 140.05
N GLU A 273 3.39 60.39 139.79
CA GLU A 273 3.71 60.84 138.43
C GLU A 273 4.75 59.93 137.72
N ILE A 274 5.66 59.28 138.47
CA ILE A 274 6.59 58.32 137.87
C ILE A 274 5.83 57.09 137.36
N THR A 275 5.04 56.46 138.22
CA THR A 275 4.26 55.24 137.89
C THR A 275 3.24 55.49 136.78
N LYS A 276 2.67 56.70 136.72
CA LYS A 276 1.78 57.17 135.64
C LYS A 276 2.49 57.30 134.29
N ARG A 277 3.76 57.75 134.26
CA ARG A 277 4.56 57.77 133.02
C ARG A 277 4.87 56.35 132.55
N MET A 278 5.27 55.47 133.46
CA MET A 278 5.51 54.04 133.14
C MET A 278 4.23 53.36 132.61
N LEU A 279 3.05 53.73 133.13
CA LEU A 279 1.77 53.24 132.61
C LEU A 279 1.47 53.75 131.19
N GLN A 280 1.84 55.00 130.85
CA GLN A 280 1.70 55.52 129.48
C GLN A 280 2.68 54.85 128.50
N GLU A 281 3.93 54.62 128.91
CA GLU A 281 4.94 53.94 128.10
C GLU A 281 4.57 52.47 127.84
N THR A 282 4.07 51.75 128.86
CA THR A 282 3.57 50.37 128.70
C THR A 282 2.29 50.28 127.88
N LEU A 283 1.38 51.27 127.97
CA LEU A 283 0.19 51.34 127.11
C LEU A 283 0.55 51.59 125.64
N GLN A 284 1.53 52.45 125.37
CA GLN A 284 2.02 52.69 124.01
C GLN A 284 2.67 51.42 123.44
N ASN A 285 3.56 50.76 124.19
CA ASN A 285 4.17 49.49 123.78
C ASN A 285 3.11 48.40 123.50
N LEU A 286 2.09 48.29 124.35
CA LEU A 286 0.97 47.35 124.14
C LEU A 286 0.18 47.67 122.85
N THR A 287 0.03 48.95 122.53
CA THR A 287 -0.66 49.42 121.31
C THR A 287 0.16 49.07 120.05
N ASP A 288 1.46 49.36 120.05
CA ASP A 288 2.35 49.07 118.91
C ASP A 288 2.53 47.55 118.71
N MET A 289 2.65 46.79 119.79
CA MET A 289 2.64 45.32 119.76
C MET A 289 1.33 44.74 119.21
N THR A 290 0.19 45.34 119.54
CA THR A 290 -1.13 44.93 119.00
C THR A 290 -1.21 45.22 117.50
N ALA A 291 -0.72 46.37 117.04
CA ALA A 291 -0.66 46.71 115.62
C ALA A 291 0.26 45.75 114.83
N LYS A 292 1.44 45.45 115.37
CA LYS A 292 2.39 44.45 114.83
C LYS A 292 1.72 43.07 114.73
N PHE A 293 1.12 42.59 115.81
CA PHE A 293 0.44 41.29 115.86
C PHE A 293 -0.67 41.18 114.80
N ASN A 294 -1.53 42.19 114.69
CA ASN A 294 -2.60 42.22 113.69
C ASN A 294 -2.07 42.20 112.25
N SER A 295 -0.98 42.93 111.97
CA SER A 295 -0.31 42.92 110.65
C SER A 295 0.28 41.55 110.32
N GLU A 296 0.99 40.93 111.26
CA GLU A 296 1.58 39.59 111.09
C GLU A 296 0.50 38.52 110.96
N SER A 297 -0.61 38.63 111.72
CA SER A 297 -1.76 37.72 111.62
C SER A 297 -2.45 37.80 110.25
N ALA A 298 -2.60 39.00 109.68
CA ALA A 298 -3.13 39.17 108.33
C ALA A 298 -2.19 38.56 107.27
N SER A 299 -0.88 38.78 107.41
CA SER A 299 0.15 38.25 106.51
C SER A 299 0.29 36.72 106.58
N HIS A 300 0.08 36.13 107.77
CA HIS A 300 0.01 34.67 107.97
C HIS A 300 -1.25 34.09 107.32
N THR A 301 -2.43 34.68 107.59
CA THR A 301 -3.71 34.30 106.96
C THR A 301 -3.65 34.35 105.43
N GLN A 302 -2.97 35.34 104.85
CA GLN A 302 -2.79 35.44 103.40
C GLN A 302 -1.96 34.28 102.84
N THR A 303 -0.86 33.93 103.49
CA THR A 303 -0.02 32.79 103.07
C THR A 303 -0.71 31.44 103.30
N GLN A 304 -1.54 31.30 104.34
CA GLN A 304 -2.38 30.12 104.54
C GLN A 304 -3.35 29.89 103.36
N LYS A 305 -3.98 30.96 102.85
CA LYS A 305 -4.86 30.89 101.67
C LYS A 305 -4.09 30.52 100.40
N GLN A 306 -2.89 31.07 100.21
CA GLN A 306 -2.01 30.72 99.08
C GLN A 306 -1.58 29.25 99.12
N LEU A 307 -1.25 28.73 100.32
CA LEU A 307 -0.90 27.32 100.51
C LEU A 307 -2.08 26.40 100.16
N ALA A 308 -3.27 26.68 100.68
CA ALA A 308 -4.48 25.91 100.40
C ALA A 308 -4.86 25.91 98.90
N GLN A 309 -4.71 27.05 98.21
CA GLN A 309 -4.92 27.13 96.77
C GLN A 309 -3.94 26.23 96.00
N LEU A 310 -2.63 26.30 96.31
CA LEU A 310 -1.62 25.49 95.63
C LEU A 310 -1.80 23.98 95.88
N GLN A 311 -2.30 23.58 97.05
CA GLN A 311 -2.65 22.19 97.35
C GLN A 311 -3.82 21.69 96.50
N GLN A 312 -4.85 22.52 96.29
CA GLN A 312 -5.98 22.19 95.42
C GLN A 312 -5.56 22.10 93.94
N GLU A 313 -4.80 23.09 93.45
CA GLU A 313 -4.25 23.10 92.08
C GLU A 313 -3.35 21.88 91.81
N GLN A 314 -2.56 21.45 92.80
CA GLN A 314 -1.72 20.25 92.69
C GLN A 314 -2.58 18.98 92.57
N LYS A 315 -3.65 18.88 93.35
CA LYS A 315 -4.56 17.71 93.33
C LYS A 315 -5.28 17.56 91.99
N GLU A 316 -5.80 18.66 91.45
CA GLU A 316 -6.44 18.68 90.13
C GLU A 316 -5.47 18.26 89.02
N PHE A 317 -4.23 18.75 89.09
CA PHE A 317 -3.20 18.40 88.11
C PHE A 317 -2.72 16.95 88.20
N LEU A 318 -2.71 16.36 89.41
CA LEU A 318 -2.36 14.95 89.59
C LEU A 318 -3.43 14.01 88.99
N VAL A 319 -4.72 14.37 89.06
CA VAL A 319 -5.79 13.63 88.37
C VAL A 319 -5.58 13.68 86.85
N ALA A 320 -5.34 14.88 86.29
CA ALA A 320 -5.08 15.04 84.86
C ALA A 320 -3.83 14.30 84.35
N GLN A 321 -2.85 14.01 85.24
CA GLN A 321 -1.72 13.14 84.89
C GLN A 321 -2.15 11.66 84.80
N VAL A 322 -2.98 11.17 85.72
CA VAL A 322 -3.50 9.79 85.68
C VAL A 322 -4.37 9.58 84.44
N ASP A 323 -5.25 10.54 84.11
CA ASP A 323 -6.07 10.50 82.89
C ASP A 323 -5.23 10.42 81.59
N LEU A 324 -4.00 10.94 81.60
CA LEU A 324 -3.04 10.85 80.48
C LEU A 324 -2.26 9.53 80.49
N GLU A 325 -2.00 8.95 81.66
CA GLU A 325 -1.33 7.66 81.81
C GLU A 325 -2.25 6.50 81.38
N GLU A 326 -3.54 6.55 81.71
CA GLU A 326 -4.54 5.58 81.21
C GLU A 326 -4.72 5.66 79.69
N LYS A 327 -4.80 6.88 79.13
CA LYS A 327 -4.88 7.08 77.67
C LYS A 327 -3.62 6.61 76.94
N LEU A 328 -2.44 6.80 77.53
CA LEU A 328 -1.20 6.34 76.90
C LEU A 328 -1.18 4.81 76.76
N ALA A 329 -1.66 4.08 77.78
CA ALA A 329 -1.77 2.63 77.73
C ALA A 329 -2.81 2.15 76.70
N ALA A 330 -3.96 2.83 76.58
CA ALA A 330 -4.96 2.52 75.56
C ALA A 330 -4.38 2.67 74.13
N ASN A 331 -3.69 3.79 73.86
CA ASN A 331 -3.06 4.03 72.55
C ASN A 331 -1.92 3.02 72.26
N GLU A 332 -1.24 2.50 73.29
CA GLU A 332 -0.20 1.46 73.14
C GLU A 332 -0.81 0.09 72.77
N ASP A 333 -1.99 -0.23 73.31
CA ASP A 333 -2.77 -1.42 72.93
C ASP A 333 -3.34 -1.33 71.50
N GLU A 334 -3.86 -0.16 71.11
CA GLU A 334 -4.37 0.09 69.74
C GLU A 334 -3.25 0.04 68.69
N LEU A 335 -2.11 0.69 68.98
CA LEU A 335 -0.91 0.63 68.12
C LEU A 335 -0.38 -0.81 67.97
N ARG A 336 -0.40 -1.62 69.04
CA ARG A 336 0.00 -3.03 68.96
C ARG A 336 -0.92 -3.82 68.02
N SER A 337 -2.24 -3.66 68.18
CA SER A 337 -3.25 -4.30 67.31
C SER A 337 -3.09 -3.91 65.83
N ALA A 338 -2.84 -2.63 65.54
CA ALA A 338 -2.60 -2.15 64.17
C ALA A 338 -1.32 -2.74 63.55
N ASN A 339 -0.27 -2.94 64.34
CA ASN A 339 0.99 -3.55 63.89
C ASN A 339 0.88 -5.07 63.69
N GLU A 340 0.09 -5.78 64.50
CA GLU A 340 -0.24 -7.20 64.29
C GLU A 340 -0.99 -7.38 62.96
N ALA A 341 -2.02 -6.57 62.69
CA ALA A 341 -2.77 -6.58 61.43
C ALA A 341 -1.91 -6.22 60.19
N LEU A 342 -0.87 -5.40 60.37
CA LEU A 342 0.09 -5.05 59.32
C LEU A 342 0.95 -6.27 58.93
N GLU A 343 1.47 -7.01 59.91
CA GLU A 343 2.34 -8.17 59.65
C GLU A 343 1.58 -9.36 59.05
N ASP A 344 0.33 -9.60 59.48
CA ASP A 344 -0.60 -10.53 58.83
C ASP A 344 -0.80 -10.17 57.34
N THR A 345 -0.90 -8.88 57.03
CA THR A 345 -1.17 -8.40 55.67
C THR A 345 0.10 -8.47 54.79
N LYS A 346 1.30 -8.26 55.34
CA LYS A 346 2.57 -8.58 54.66
C LYS A 346 2.69 -10.08 54.36
N THR A 347 2.41 -10.92 55.35
CA THR A 347 2.48 -12.40 55.22
C THR A 347 1.56 -12.89 54.10
N ALA A 348 0.36 -12.31 53.97
CA ALA A 348 -0.56 -12.59 52.87
C ALA A 348 -0.03 -12.12 51.49
N LEU A 349 0.71 -11.00 51.44
CA LEU A 349 1.33 -10.52 50.21
C LEU A 349 2.50 -11.42 49.77
N GLU A 350 3.36 -11.84 50.70
CA GLU A 350 4.46 -12.77 50.42
C GLU A 350 3.95 -14.10 49.86
N ALA A 351 2.88 -14.65 50.44
CA ALA A 351 2.22 -15.85 49.93
C ALA A 351 1.71 -15.66 48.49
N CYS A 352 1.07 -14.52 48.19
CA CYS A 352 0.54 -14.23 46.85
C CYS A 352 1.66 -13.97 45.81
N LEU A 353 2.78 -13.35 46.22
CA LEU A 353 3.98 -13.19 45.39
C LEU A 353 4.65 -14.54 45.11
N LYS A 354 4.66 -15.47 46.08
CA LYS A 354 5.16 -16.83 45.89
C LYS A 354 4.28 -17.61 44.89
N GLU A 355 2.95 -17.55 45.01
CA GLU A 355 2.03 -18.16 44.04
C GLU A 355 2.20 -17.57 42.64
N LEU A 356 2.41 -16.25 42.52
CA LEU A 356 2.72 -15.59 41.24
C LEU A 356 4.02 -16.13 40.63
N LYS A 357 5.06 -16.33 41.44
CA LYS A 357 6.33 -16.91 40.97
C LYS A 357 6.16 -18.36 40.53
N GLU A 358 5.53 -19.22 41.33
CA GLU A 358 5.30 -20.62 40.97
C GLU A 358 4.42 -20.76 39.71
N MET A 359 3.43 -19.87 39.52
CA MET A 359 2.68 -19.79 38.26
C MET A 359 3.50 -19.24 37.09
N LYS A 360 4.39 -18.26 37.31
CA LYS A 360 5.29 -17.72 36.28
C LYS A 360 6.27 -18.79 35.79
N ASP A 361 6.98 -19.44 36.70
CA ASP A 361 7.95 -20.51 36.38
C ASP A 361 7.24 -21.66 35.62
N ALA A 362 6.01 -22.00 36.04
CA ALA A 362 5.16 -22.98 35.37
C ALA A 362 4.43 -22.47 34.10
N PHE A 363 4.49 -21.17 33.80
CA PHE A 363 4.02 -20.56 32.55
C PHE A 363 5.16 -20.56 31.54
N GLU A 364 6.33 -20.01 31.89
CA GLU A 364 7.53 -19.98 31.04
C GLU A 364 7.95 -21.38 30.59
N GLY A 365 7.96 -22.36 31.51
CA GLY A 365 8.26 -23.76 31.18
C GLY A 365 7.24 -24.43 30.25
N LYS A 366 6.00 -23.93 30.17
CA LYS A 366 4.98 -24.41 29.21
C LYS A 366 5.01 -23.62 27.90
N LEU A 367 5.34 -22.34 27.96
CA LEU A 367 5.44 -21.44 26.82
C LEU A 367 6.63 -21.85 25.94
N ALA A 368 7.82 -22.04 26.52
CA ALA A 368 9.03 -22.45 25.79
C ALA A 368 8.87 -23.79 25.03
N ILE A 369 8.04 -24.70 25.52
CA ILE A 369 7.68 -25.94 24.81
C ILE A 369 6.69 -25.61 23.68
N LYS A 370 5.58 -24.92 24.01
CA LYS A 370 4.49 -24.65 23.08
C LYS A 370 4.82 -23.69 21.96
N ASP A 371 5.77 -22.77 22.14
CA ASP A 371 6.16 -21.82 21.09
C ASP A 371 7.05 -22.49 20.04
N ASN A 372 7.86 -23.48 20.41
CA ASN A 372 8.56 -24.31 19.42
C ASN A 372 7.57 -25.19 18.62
N GLU A 373 6.54 -25.75 19.29
CA GLU A 373 5.44 -26.46 18.62
C GLU A 373 4.60 -25.51 17.73
N LEU A 374 4.33 -24.29 18.19
CA LEU A 374 3.52 -23.30 17.47
C LEU A 374 4.28 -22.70 16.28
N ARG A 375 5.58 -22.38 16.42
CA ARG A 375 6.41 -21.94 15.28
C ARG A 375 6.56 -23.04 14.24
N SER A 376 6.81 -24.29 14.65
CA SER A 376 6.92 -25.40 13.69
C SER A 376 5.60 -25.71 12.98
N THR A 377 4.46 -25.66 13.67
CA THR A 377 3.13 -25.87 13.06
C THR A 377 2.64 -24.66 12.24
N THR A 378 3.02 -23.43 12.62
CA THR A 378 2.72 -22.23 11.82
C THR A 378 3.54 -22.22 10.54
N LYS A 379 4.86 -22.49 10.61
CA LYS A 379 5.68 -22.65 9.41
C LYS A 379 5.17 -23.80 8.52
N ALA A 380 4.84 -24.95 9.09
CA ALA A 380 4.27 -26.05 8.30
C ALA A 380 2.91 -25.71 7.66
N LEU A 381 2.13 -24.80 8.23
CA LEU A 381 0.90 -24.27 7.65
C LEU A 381 1.20 -23.26 6.51
N GLU A 382 2.22 -22.43 6.65
CA GLU A 382 2.68 -21.49 5.62
C GLU A 382 3.29 -22.24 4.42
N ASP A 383 4.23 -23.15 4.67
CA ASP A 383 4.83 -24.03 3.66
C ASP A 383 3.74 -24.82 2.90
N ALA A 384 2.73 -25.36 3.60
CA ALA A 384 1.61 -26.07 2.99
C ALA A 384 0.67 -25.16 2.17
N LYS A 385 0.46 -23.91 2.59
CA LYS A 385 -0.34 -22.92 1.85
C LYS A 385 0.40 -22.39 0.63
N ALA A 386 1.74 -22.27 0.69
CA ALA A 386 2.57 -21.93 -0.46
C ALA A 386 2.53 -23.05 -1.51
N SER A 387 2.81 -24.30 -1.12
CA SER A 387 2.78 -25.48 -2.02
C SER A 387 1.40 -25.62 -2.69
N SER A 388 0.31 -25.53 -1.90
CA SER A 388 -1.06 -25.61 -2.43
C SER A 388 -1.41 -24.46 -3.40
N LYS A 389 -0.80 -23.28 -3.23
CA LYS A 389 -0.95 -22.15 -4.17
C LYS A 389 -0.19 -22.39 -5.48
N GLU A 390 1.02 -22.92 -5.43
CA GLU A 390 1.81 -23.28 -6.62
C GLU A 390 1.12 -24.41 -7.41
N SER A 391 0.67 -25.47 -6.74
CA SER A 391 -0.14 -26.55 -7.32
C SER A 391 -1.43 -26.02 -7.98
N LEU A 392 -2.08 -25.01 -7.40
CA LEU A 392 -3.29 -24.39 -7.98
C LEU A 392 -2.97 -23.56 -9.23
N ILE A 393 -1.87 -22.81 -9.24
CA ILE A 393 -1.44 -22.04 -10.42
C ILE A 393 -1.07 -22.99 -11.58
N ALA A 394 -0.30 -24.05 -11.29
CA ALA A 394 0.04 -25.07 -12.27
C ALA A 394 -1.19 -25.78 -12.86
N GLN A 395 -2.21 -26.05 -12.04
CA GLN A 395 -3.49 -26.61 -12.49
C GLN A 395 -4.21 -25.67 -13.47
N ILE A 396 -4.33 -24.39 -13.13
CA ILE A 396 -5.00 -23.38 -13.97
C ILE A 396 -4.28 -23.24 -15.32
N GLU A 397 -2.96 -23.13 -15.32
CA GLU A 397 -2.17 -23.07 -16.55
C GLU A 397 -2.35 -24.31 -17.45
N LEU A 398 -2.48 -25.50 -16.87
CA LEU A 398 -2.74 -26.75 -17.62
C LEU A 398 -4.15 -26.77 -18.21
N GLU A 399 -5.16 -26.31 -17.47
CA GLU A 399 -6.54 -26.21 -17.94
C GLU A 399 -6.69 -25.18 -19.08
N GLU A 400 -6.01 -24.03 -19.02
CA GLU A 400 -5.97 -23.05 -20.11
C GLU A 400 -5.27 -23.59 -21.37
N LYS A 401 -4.10 -24.23 -21.22
CA LYS A 401 -3.37 -24.86 -22.34
C LYS A 401 -4.18 -25.97 -23.00
N LEU A 402 -4.93 -26.74 -22.21
CA LEU A 402 -5.82 -27.79 -22.70
C LEU A 402 -7.01 -27.21 -23.48
N ALA A 403 -7.66 -26.15 -22.96
CA ALA A 403 -8.78 -25.49 -23.63
C ALA A 403 -8.35 -24.92 -24.99
N ALA A 404 -7.20 -24.25 -25.06
CA ALA A 404 -6.65 -23.73 -26.31
C ALA A 404 -6.38 -24.83 -27.36
N LYS A 405 -5.98 -26.03 -26.93
CA LYS A 405 -5.75 -27.18 -27.82
C LYS A 405 -7.04 -27.86 -28.28
N ASP A 406 -8.04 -28.01 -27.40
CA ASP A 406 -9.37 -28.51 -27.78
C ASP A 406 -10.10 -27.54 -28.74
N ASP A 407 -9.83 -26.23 -28.68
CA ASP A 407 -10.28 -25.22 -29.66
C ASP A 407 -9.53 -25.31 -31.00
N GLU A 408 -8.20 -25.46 -30.99
CA GLU A 408 -7.38 -25.62 -32.20
C GLU A 408 -7.80 -26.88 -32.98
N LEU A 409 -8.02 -28.00 -32.28
CA LEU A 409 -8.51 -29.26 -32.85
C LEU A 409 -9.89 -29.09 -33.52
N ARG A 410 -10.78 -28.29 -32.92
CA ARG A 410 -12.10 -28.00 -33.49
C ARG A 410 -11.97 -27.26 -34.82
N SER A 411 -11.16 -26.20 -34.87
CA SER A 411 -10.94 -25.41 -36.09
C SER A 411 -10.34 -26.25 -37.23
N VAL A 412 -9.35 -27.10 -36.95
CA VAL A 412 -8.76 -28.02 -37.95
C VAL A 412 -9.78 -29.06 -38.45
N THR A 413 -10.69 -29.52 -37.57
CA THR A 413 -11.76 -30.46 -37.94
C THR A 413 -12.82 -29.80 -38.81
N GLU A 414 -13.24 -28.58 -38.48
CA GLU A 414 -14.20 -27.79 -39.28
C GLU A 414 -13.64 -27.49 -40.68
N ALA A 415 -12.36 -27.11 -40.78
CA ALA A 415 -11.69 -26.87 -42.06
C ALA A 415 -11.61 -28.13 -42.95
N LEU A 416 -11.47 -29.33 -42.35
CA LEU A 416 -11.51 -30.60 -43.08
C LEU A 416 -12.90 -30.91 -43.66
N GLU A 417 -13.98 -30.64 -42.93
CA GLU A 417 -15.35 -30.86 -43.43
C GLU A 417 -15.75 -29.85 -44.51
N ASP A 418 -15.36 -28.57 -44.39
CA ASP A 418 -15.54 -27.57 -45.45
C ASP A 418 -14.76 -27.96 -46.74
N ALA A 419 -13.52 -28.43 -46.60
CA ALA A 419 -12.74 -28.93 -47.74
C ALA A 419 -13.40 -30.16 -48.42
N LYS A 420 -13.99 -31.07 -47.65
CA LYS A 420 -14.77 -32.20 -48.18
C LYS A 420 -16.05 -31.73 -48.88
N ALA A 421 -16.76 -30.75 -48.33
CA ALA A 421 -17.98 -30.20 -48.92
C ALA A 421 -17.70 -29.58 -50.30
N ARG A 422 -16.72 -28.68 -50.40
CA ARG A 422 -16.30 -28.04 -51.66
C ARG A 422 -15.82 -29.06 -52.69
N SER A 423 -15.11 -30.11 -52.26
CA SER A 423 -14.70 -31.21 -53.15
C SER A 423 -15.89 -32.00 -53.71
N LYS A 424 -17.00 -32.10 -52.96
CA LYS A 424 -18.23 -32.77 -53.42
C LYS A 424 -18.99 -31.90 -54.41
N GLU A 425 -19.03 -30.59 -54.20
CA GLU A 425 -19.61 -29.61 -55.14
C GLU A 425 -18.87 -29.62 -56.48
N LEU A 426 -17.52 -29.64 -56.45
CA LEU A 426 -16.69 -29.75 -57.65
C LEU A 426 -16.94 -31.04 -58.44
N LEU A 427 -17.12 -32.18 -57.75
CA LEU A 427 -17.42 -33.46 -58.40
C LEU A 427 -18.81 -33.45 -59.07
N VAL A 428 -19.82 -32.85 -58.42
CA VAL A 428 -21.16 -32.68 -59.02
C VAL A 428 -21.11 -31.74 -60.23
N ALA A 429 -20.29 -30.68 -60.17
CA ALA A 429 -20.09 -29.78 -61.30
C ALA A 429 -19.38 -30.44 -62.49
N GLN A 430 -18.46 -31.39 -62.24
CA GLN A 430 -17.82 -32.18 -63.29
C GLN A 430 -18.80 -33.12 -63.99
N ILE A 431 -19.60 -33.89 -63.23
CA ILE A 431 -20.62 -34.80 -63.79
C ILE A 431 -21.61 -34.00 -64.66
N GLY A 432 -22.07 -32.84 -64.17
CA GLY A 432 -22.94 -31.93 -64.92
C GLY A 432 -22.29 -31.17 -66.10
N LEU A 433 -21.01 -31.43 -66.40
CA LEU A 433 -20.33 -31.04 -67.64
C LEU A 433 -20.19 -32.25 -68.59
N GLU A 434 -19.90 -33.43 -68.06
CA GLU A 434 -19.82 -34.69 -68.83
C GLU A 434 -21.18 -35.07 -69.45
N GLU A 435 -22.28 -34.92 -68.72
CA GLU A 435 -23.65 -35.08 -69.26
C GLU A 435 -23.94 -34.11 -70.43
N LYS A 436 -23.43 -32.87 -70.35
CA LYS A 436 -23.61 -31.85 -71.41
C LYS A 436 -22.73 -32.14 -72.63
N LEU A 437 -21.58 -32.78 -72.43
CA LEU A 437 -20.72 -33.22 -73.51
C LEU A 437 -21.39 -34.37 -74.29
N ALA A 438 -21.89 -35.38 -73.58
CA ALA A 438 -22.64 -36.50 -74.17
C ALA A 438 -23.88 -36.01 -74.96
N ALA A 439 -24.64 -35.05 -74.43
CA ALA A 439 -25.76 -34.44 -75.14
C ALA A 439 -25.34 -33.74 -76.45
N LYS A 440 -24.13 -33.16 -76.52
CA LYS A 440 -23.59 -32.56 -77.75
C LYS A 440 -23.04 -33.59 -78.74
N GLU A 441 -22.55 -34.74 -78.28
CA GLU A 441 -22.20 -35.85 -79.16
C GLU A 441 -23.45 -36.49 -79.80
N ASP A 442 -24.57 -36.55 -79.06
CA ASP A 442 -25.87 -37.00 -79.56
C ASP A 442 -26.49 -36.05 -80.61
N GLU A 443 -26.44 -34.72 -80.39
CA GLU A 443 -26.80 -33.73 -81.42
C GLU A 443 -25.96 -33.91 -82.69
N LEU A 444 -24.66 -34.16 -82.54
CA LEU A 444 -23.72 -34.26 -83.67
C LEU A 444 -23.91 -35.58 -84.45
N ARG A 445 -24.30 -36.67 -83.79
CA ARG A 445 -24.76 -37.91 -84.45
C ARG A 445 -26.03 -37.65 -85.27
N THR A 446 -27.02 -36.98 -84.70
CA THR A 446 -28.30 -36.66 -85.37
C THR A 446 -28.09 -35.76 -86.60
N ALA A 447 -27.14 -34.82 -86.53
CA ALA A 447 -26.75 -34.00 -87.69
C ALA A 447 -26.10 -34.85 -88.81
N ASN A 448 -25.30 -35.86 -88.46
CA ASN A 448 -24.69 -36.78 -89.42
C ASN A 448 -25.73 -37.69 -90.10
N GLU A 449 -26.69 -38.23 -89.35
CA GLU A 449 -27.81 -39.01 -89.90
C GLU A 449 -28.64 -38.17 -90.90
N THR A 450 -28.82 -36.88 -90.62
CA THR A 450 -29.47 -35.92 -91.53
C THR A 450 -28.66 -35.70 -92.82
N LEU A 451 -27.32 -35.72 -92.73
CA LEU A 451 -26.41 -35.55 -93.87
C LEU A 451 -26.50 -36.74 -94.85
N ASP A 452 -26.57 -37.98 -94.35
CA ASP A 452 -26.72 -39.16 -95.19
C ASP A 452 -28.10 -39.22 -95.89
N VAL A 453 -29.16 -38.66 -95.29
CA VAL A 453 -30.46 -38.49 -95.98
C VAL A 453 -30.36 -37.51 -97.15
N VAL A 454 -29.66 -36.38 -96.98
CA VAL A 454 -29.41 -35.41 -98.07
C VAL A 454 -28.60 -36.05 -99.20
N LYS A 455 -27.59 -36.85 -98.86
CA LYS A 455 -26.76 -37.59 -99.82
C LYS A 455 -27.56 -38.64 -100.60
N ALA A 456 -28.45 -39.39 -99.94
CA ALA A 456 -29.31 -40.37 -100.61
C ALA A 456 -30.26 -39.73 -101.64
N ASN A 457 -30.74 -38.50 -101.38
CA ASN A 457 -31.53 -37.73 -102.34
C ASN A 457 -30.68 -37.26 -103.54
N LEU A 458 -29.47 -36.74 -103.31
CA LEU A 458 -28.54 -36.37 -104.39
C LEU A 458 -28.20 -37.54 -105.33
N GLU A 459 -28.01 -38.75 -104.80
CA GLU A 459 -27.82 -39.94 -105.65
C GLU A 459 -29.10 -40.36 -106.41
N ARG A 460 -30.29 -40.05 -105.89
CA ARG A 460 -31.57 -40.29 -106.59
C ARG A 460 -31.70 -39.37 -107.81
N ASP A 461 -31.38 -38.09 -107.65
CA ASP A 461 -31.46 -37.10 -108.73
C ASP A 461 -30.39 -37.35 -109.81
N LEU A 462 -29.20 -37.81 -109.42
CA LEU A 462 -28.14 -38.21 -110.37
C LEU A 462 -28.54 -39.40 -111.26
N ARG A 463 -29.35 -40.34 -110.73
CA ARG A 463 -29.91 -41.45 -111.51
C ARG A 463 -30.93 -40.95 -112.53
N SER A 464 -31.85 -40.07 -112.13
CA SER A 464 -32.81 -39.39 -113.03
C SER A 464 -32.11 -38.70 -114.22
N PHE A 465 -31.01 -37.98 -113.94
CA PHE A 465 -30.21 -37.31 -114.98
C PHE A 465 -29.49 -38.29 -115.94
N THR A 466 -29.19 -39.50 -115.47
CA THR A 466 -28.52 -40.54 -116.27
C THR A 466 -29.48 -41.18 -117.28
N ASP A 467 -30.73 -41.42 -116.89
CA ASP A 467 -31.75 -42.02 -117.77
C ASP A 467 -32.11 -41.08 -118.94
N ALA A 468 -32.26 -39.78 -118.67
CA ALA A 468 -32.49 -38.75 -119.70
C ALA A 468 -31.34 -38.65 -120.73
N LEU A 469 -30.10 -38.94 -120.32
CA LEU A 469 -28.94 -39.00 -121.22
C LEU A 469 -28.96 -40.25 -122.15
N GLY A 470 -29.72 -41.28 -121.78
CA GLY A 470 -29.91 -42.50 -122.57
C GLY A 470 -30.75 -42.27 -123.83
N GLU A 471 -31.90 -41.59 -123.70
CA GLU A 471 -32.83 -41.35 -124.81
C GLU A 471 -32.22 -40.47 -125.90
N ALA A 472 -31.51 -39.41 -125.52
CA ALA A 472 -30.77 -38.54 -126.44
C ALA A 472 -29.74 -39.31 -127.30
N LYS A 473 -29.18 -40.40 -126.75
CA LYS A 473 -28.17 -41.24 -127.42
C LYS A 473 -28.76 -42.14 -128.51
N VAL A 474 -30.06 -42.44 -128.47
CA VAL A 474 -30.74 -43.25 -129.49
C VAL A 474 -31.02 -42.41 -130.74
N ALA A 475 -31.51 -41.17 -130.57
CA ALA A 475 -31.76 -40.25 -131.68
C ALA A 475 -30.48 -39.95 -132.50
N LEU A 476 -29.34 -39.83 -131.83
CA LEU A 476 -28.07 -39.48 -132.45
C LEU A 476 -27.47 -40.60 -133.32
N LYS A 477 -27.93 -41.86 -133.17
CA LYS A 477 -27.46 -42.98 -133.99
C LYS A 477 -27.99 -42.92 -135.42
N THR A 478 -29.27 -42.59 -135.61
CA THR A 478 -29.93 -42.64 -136.93
C THR A 478 -29.43 -41.55 -137.89
N CYS A 479 -28.89 -40.44 -137.37
CA CYS A 479 -28.23 -39.41 -138.18
C CYS A 479 -26.78 -39.73 -138.56
N SER A 480 -26.20 -40.84 -138.07
CA SER A 480 -24.81 -41.22 -138.37
C SER A 480 -24.65 -42.00 -139.68
N GLU A 481 -25.74 -42.35 -140.37
CA GLU A 481 -25.73 -43.25 -141.54
C GLU A 481 -25.86 -42.50 -142.89
N GLU A 482 -25.87 -41.16 -142.92
CA GLU A 482 -25.88 -40.37 -144.18
C GLU A 482 -24.60 -40.54 -145.02
N LEU A 483 -23.44 -40.68 -144.36
CA LEU A 483 -22.19 -40.10 -144.88
C LEU A 483 -21.30 -41.04 -145.69
N GLU A 484 -21.63 -42.33 -145.82
CA GLU A 484 -20.72 -43.35 -146.38
C GLU A 484 -20.88 -43.62 -147.89
N ASN A 485 -21.82 -42.96 -148.60
CA ASN A 485 -22.04 -43.19 -150.04
C ASN A 485 -22.03 -41.91 -150.91
N MET A 486 -21.25 -40.92 -150.50
CA MET A 486 -21.03 -39.66 -151.25
C MET A 486 -19.92 -39.74 -152.32
N GLU A 487 -19.22 -40.87 -152.48
CA GLU A 487 -18.02 -40.94 -153.34
C GLU A 487 -18.23 -41.54 -154.75
N SER A 488 -19.33 -42.25 -155.05
CA SER A 488 -19.46 -42.97 -156.34
C SER A 488 -19.93 -42.12 -157.54
N LYS A 489 -20.40 -40.89 -157.34
CA LYS A 489 -20.86 -39.98 -158.42
C LYS A 489 -20.00 -38.72 -158.60
N LYS A 490 -18.87 -38.69 -157.89
CA LYS A 490 -17.84 -37.66 -157.85
C LYS A 490 -17.20 -37.36 -159.21
N ASP A 491 -17.19 -38.33 -160.12
CA ASP A 491 -16.33 -38.32 -161.32
C ASP A 491 -17.05 -37.96 -162.63
N ALA A 492 -18.37 -37.68 -162.61
CA ALA A 492 -19.19 -37.60 -163.83
C ALA A 492 -19.69 -36.18 -164.22
N LEU A 493 -19.76 -35.22 -163.31
CA LEU A 493 -20.20 -33.85 -163.60
C LEU A 493 -19.05 -32.84 -163.77
N THR A 494 -17.89 -33.14 -163.21
CA THR A 494 -16.66 -32.32 -163.25
C THR A 494 -16.21 -32.01 -164.68
N LEU A 495 -16.56 -32.85 -165.66
CA LEU A 495 -16.07 -32.77 -167.03
C LEU A 495 -16.90 -31.89 -167.98
N ARG A 496 -17.82 -31.02 -167.50
CA ARG A 496 -18.87 -30.46 -168.39
C ARG A 496 -19.19 -28.97 -168.34
N VAL A 497 -18.84 -28.20 -167.31
CA VAL A 497 -19.24 -26.77 -167.21
C VAL A 497 -18.15 -25.82 -166.70
N GLU A 498 -16.90 -26.29 -166.55
CA GLU A 498 -15.75 -25.36 -166.43
C GLU A 498 -15.61 -24.47 -167.69
N ASP A 499 -16.13 -24.92 -168.84
CA ASP A 499 -16.31 -24.14 -170.07
C ASP A 499 -17.14 -22.84 -169.89
N ALA A 500 -18.09 -22.79 -168.95
CA ALA A 500 -19.03 -21.66 -168.85
C ALA A 500 -18.55 -20.55 -167.89
N LEU A 501 -17.96 -20.92 -166.74
CA LEU A 501 -17.47 -19.93 -165.76
C LEU A 501 -16.08 -19.37 -166.08
N GLN A 502 -15.51 -19.75 -167.22
CA GLN A 502 -14.44 -18.99 -167.86
C GLN A 502 -14.96 -17.69 -168.51
N ILE A 503 -16.24 -17.63 -168.91
CA ILE A 503 -16.83 -16.44 -169.55
C ILE A 503 -17.27 -15.37 -168.53
N GLN A 504 -17.67 -15.79 -167.32
CA GLN A 504 -18.15 -14.84 -166.30
C GLN A 504 -17.02 -14.03 -165.65
N ARG A 505 -15.82 -14.61 -165.48
CA ARG A 505 -14.68 -13.94 -164.85
C ARG A 505 -14.14 -12.75 -165.65
N ASP A 506 -14.17 -12.82 -166.99
CA ASP A 506 -13.76 -11.74 -167.90
C ASP A 506 -14.67 -10.48 -167.86
N LEU A 507 -15.87 -10.56 -167.24
CA LEU A 507 -16.88 -9.49 -167.30
C LEU A 507 -16.96 -8.63 -166.04
N GLU A 508 -16.87 -9.22 -164.85
CA GLU A 508 -16.90 -8.47 -163.58
C GLU A 508 -15.56 -7.79 -163.28
N GLU A 509 -14.44 -8.30 -163.83
CA GLU A 509 -13.09 -7.70 -163.79
C GLU A 509 -13.04 -6.27 -164.40
N ARG A 510 -14.10 -5.84 -165.10
CA ARG A 510 -14.19 -4.55 -165.79
C ARG A 510 -15.10 -3.53 -165.12
N LEU A 511 -15.82 -3.88 -164.05
CA LEU A 511 -17.00 -3.11 -163.61
C LEU A 511 -16.81 -2.33 -162.29
N GLU A 512 -15.99 -2.81 -161.35
CA GLU A 512 -15.55 -2.01 -160.19
C GLU A 512 -14.17 -1.34 -160.38
N ALA A 513 -13.56 -1.48 -161.56
CA ALA A 513 -12.41 -0.69 -162.03
C ALA A 513 -12.78 0.80 -162.30
N ARG A 514 -13.65 1.38 -161.46
CA ARG A 514 -14.39 2.61 -161.77
C ARG A 514 -15.02 3.33 -160.57
N ASP A 515 -15.24 2.68 -159.41
CA ASP A 515 -16.21 3.22 -158.45
C ASP A 515 -15.67 4.27 -157.46
N GLU A 516 -14.34 4.37 -157.26
CA GLU A 516 -13.76 5.59 -156.66
C GLU A 516 -12.31 5.96 -157.06
N GLU A 517 -11.90 5.66 -158.29
CA GLU A 517 -10.91 6.52 -158.98
C GLU A 517 -11.49 7.94 -159.21
N LEU A 518 -12.82 8.08 -159.15
CA LEU A 518 -13.58 9.16 -159.75
C LEU A 518 -13.97 10.35 -158.83
N ARG A 519 -13.83 10.27 -157.50
CA ARG A 519 -14.10 11.40 -156.57
C ARG A 519 -12.89 11.93 -155.80
N ARG A 520 -11.78 12.11 -156.55
CA ARG A 520 -10.85 13.28 -156.50
C ARG A 520 -9.74 13.32 -155.45
N LEU A 521 -9.66 12.39 -154.51
CA LEU A 521 -8.36 12.03 -153.91
C LEU A 521 -8.11 10.54 -154.19
N LYS A 522 -7.81 10.19 -155.44
CA LYS A 522 -7.07 11.03 -156.39
C LYS A 522 -7.21 10.55 -157.85
N ASP A 523 -7.49 11.44 -158.80
CA ASP A 523 -6.45 12.15 -159.57
C ASP A 523 -5.01 12.02 -159.01
N ALA A 524 -4.37 10.87 -159.29
CA ALA A 524 -2.95 10.50 -159.04
C ALA A 524 -2.44 10.08 -157.61
N GLN A 525 -2.90 8.91 -157.11
CA GLN A 525 -2.07 7.87 -156.39
C GLN A 525 -1.69 7.94 -154.87
N GLU A 526 -1.90 6.79 -154.17
CA GLU A 526 -0.91 5.82 -153.53
C GLU A 526 -0.79 5.49 -151.97
N ARG A 527 -1.15 4.23 -151.59
CA ARG A 527 -0.54 3.22 -150.59
C ARG A 527 -1.12 2.90 -149.14
N SER A 528 -1.80 1.72 -148.98
CA SER A 528 -1.82 0.70 -147.83
C SER A 528 -2.81 0.77 -146.57
N PRO A 529 -3.15 -0.31 -145.76
CA PRO A 529 -4.28 -1.32 -145.92
C PRO A 529 -5.12 -1.92 -144.67
N GLN A 530 -6.30 -2.64 -144.88
CA GLN A 530 -6.98 -3.83 -144.16
C GLN A 530 -8.48 -3.88 -143.49
N HIS A 531 -9.45 -4.74 -144.02
CA HIS A 531 -10.56 -5.68 -143.48
C HIS A 531 -12.09 -5.47 -142.92
N SER A 532 -13.09 -6.29 -143.43
CA SER A 532 -14.37 -7.02 -142.90
C SER A 532 -15.85 -6.46 -142.56
N ALA A 533 -16.99 -7.26 -142.71
CA ALA A 533 -18.51 -7.03 -142.47
C ALA A 533 -19.43 -8.37 -142.47
N GLY A 534 -20.80 -8.60 -142.33
CA GLY A 534 -22.16 -7.96 -141.97
C GLY A 534 -23.51 -8.74 -142.41
N GLU A 535 -24.73 -8.75 -141.74
CA GLU A 535 -26.04 -9.53 -142.09
C GLU A 535 -27.47 -9.17 -141.40
N ASP A 536 -28.68 -9.78 -141.74
CA ASP A 536 -30.15 -9.60 -141.21
C ASP A 536 -31.16 -10.83 -141.57
N PHE A 537 -32.53 -11.08 -141.44
CA PHE A 537 -33.94 -10.54 -141.09
C PHE A 537 -35.01 -11.76 -140.90
N GLU A 538 -36.39 -11.91 -140.69
CA GLU A 538 -37.78 -11.25 -140.56
C GLU A 538 -38.85 -12.09 -139.68
N ILE A 539 -40.23 -11.96 -139.72
CA ILE A 539 -41.29 -12.36 -138.67
C ILE A 539 -42.82 -12.60 -139.13
N ARG A 540 -43.63 -13.62 -138.64
CA ARG A 540 -45.17 -13.54 -138.38
C ARG A 540 -46.07 -14.75 -137.86
N LEU A 541 -47.01 -14.52 -136.90
CA LEU A 541 -48.49 -14.86 -136.79
C LEU A 541 -49.03 -14.81 -135.32
N GLU A 542 -50.24 -14.27 -135.02
CA GLU A 542 -50.57 -13.82 -133.63
C GLU A 542 -52.00 -14.02 -133.00
N GLU A 543 -53.14 -13.83 -133.69
CA GLU A 543 -54.37 -13.32 -132.99
C GLU A 543 -55.46 -14.31 -132.46
N GLU A 544 -55.54 -15.57 -132.87
CA GLU A 544 -56.81 -16.33 -132.72
C GLU A 544 -57.02 -16.99 -131.34
N ILE A 545 -58.13 -16.61 -130.67
CA ILE A 545 -58.69 -17.14 -129.41
C ILE A 545 -58.02 -16.64 -128.11
N MET A 546 -57.67 -15.35 -128.09
CA MET A 546 -57.74 -14.50 -126.87
C MET A 546 -59.22 -14.29 -126.42
N ARG A 547 -60.04 -15.35 -126.43
CA ARG A 547 -61.51 -15.35 -126.43
C ARG A 547 -62.17 -16.43 -125.57
N ARG A 548 -61.39 -17.31 -124.91
CA ARG A 548 -61.85 -18.11 -123.74
C ARG A 548 -61.44 -17.51 -122.39
N LEU A 549 -61.19 -16.20 -122.44
CA LEU A 549 -61.54 -15.22 -121.42
C LEU A 549 -62.81 -15.57 -120.60
N GLN A 550 -62.89 -14.92 -119.42
CA GLN A 550 -64.12 -14.41 -118.81
C GLN A 550 -65.16 -15.38 -118.21
N LEU A 551 -64.94 -16.71 -118.18
CA LEU A 551 -65.82 -17.61 -117.41
C LEU A 551 -65.13 -18.31 -116.22
N ARG A 552 -65.25 -17.65 -115.05
CA ARG A 552 -65.06 -18.17 -113.67
C ARG A 552 -63.61 -18.37 -113.20
N LEU A 553 -63.18 -17.83 -112.06
CA LEU A 553 -63.82 -16.82 -111.18
C LEU A 553 -62.75 -16.04 -110.37
N ARG A 554 -62.98 -14.74 -110.18
CA ARG A 554 -62.85 -13.93 -108.93
C ARG A 554 -62.19 -14.62 -107.71
N THR A 555 -61.33 -13.99 -106.89
CA THR A 555 -61.05 -12.56 -106.56
C THR A 555 -59.85 -12.52 -105.58
N THR A 556 -58.97 -11.50 -105.46
CA THR A 556 -58.76 -10.17 -106.09
C THR A 556 -57.28 -9.73 -105.94
N ALA A 557 -56.85 -8.67 -106.65
CA ALA A 557 -55.89 -7.59 -106.29
C ALA A 557 -54.81 -7.81 -105.17
N SER A 558 -53.57 -7.31 -105.25
CA SER A 558 -52.84 -6.38 -106.16
C SER A 558 -51.32 -6.58 -105.88
N GLN A 559 -50.40 -6.68 -106.85
CA GLN A 559 -49.67 -5.58 -107.51
C GLN A 559 -49.27 -4.41 -106.56
N LYS A 560 -48.04 -3.85 -106.55
CA LYS A 560 -46.86 -4.05 -107.43
C LYS A 560 -45.62 -3.28 -106.88
N ASN A 561 -44.44 -3.52 -107.46
CA ASN A 561 -43.32 -2.56 -107.68
C ASN A 561 -42.59 -1.95 -106.44
N ASP A 562 -41.36 -1.41 -106.52
CA ASP A 562 -40.26 -1.63 -107.48
C ASP A 562 -38.89 -1.23 -106.87
N TYR A 563 -37.84 -2.01 -107.21
CA TYR A 563 -36.71 -1.63 -108.08
C TYR A 563 -36.18 -0.16 -108.14
N ALA A 564 -36.37 0.69 -107.13
CA ALA A 564 -36.07 2.13 -107.25
C ALA A 564 -34.93 2.69 -106.36
N ILE A 565 -34.60 2.07 -105.22
CA ILE A 565 -33.75 2.71 -104.18
C ILE A 565 -32.35 2.07 -104.02
N LEU A 566 -32.19 0.79 -104.36
CA LEU A 566 -30.94 0.03 -104.16
C LEU A 566 -29.76 0.41 -105.09
N GLN A 567 -29.90 1.44 -105.95
CA GLN A 567 -28.83 1.87 -106.88
C GLN A 567 -28.38 3.33 -106.76
N SER A 568 -28.94 4.15 -105.85
CA SER A 568 -28.62 5.60 -105.83
C SER A 568 -28.38 6.24 -104.46
N VAL A 569 -29.09 5.87 -103.39
CA VAL A 569 -29.18 6.76 -102.20
C VAL A 569 -27.97 6.72 -101.26
N VAL A 570 -27.08 5.72 -101.34
CA VAL A 570 -25.72 5.79 -100.74
C VAL A 570 -24.62 5.56 -101.79
N LYS A 571 -24.90 5.91 -103.05
CA LYS A 571 -23.87 6.08 -104.09
C LYS A 571 -22.85 7.15 -103.69
N ASP A 572 -23.35 8.23 -103.08
CA ASP A 572 -22.61 9.48 -102.87
C ASP A 572 -22.61 9.98 -101.41
N LEU A 573 -23.22 9.26 -100.46
CA LEU A 573 -23.43 9.76 -99.08
C LEU A 573 -22.58 9.07 -98.00
N ALA A 574 -21.78 8.09 -98.38
CA ALA A 574 -20.47 7.85 -97.77
C ALA A 574 -19.34 8.47 -98.63
N GLN A 575 -19.64 9.52 -99.42
CA GLN A 575 -18.61 10.42 -99.95
C GLN A 575 -18.07 11.36 -98.85
N ALA A 576 -17.85 10.82 -97.65
CA ALA A 576 -16.93 11.34 -96.63
C ALA A 576 -15.47 11.39 -97.13
N ARG A 577 -15.23 10.90 -98.35
CA ARG A 577 -14.27 11.44 -99.35
C ARG A 577 -14.38 12.97 -99.48
N SER A 578 -13.89 13.68 -98.46
CA SER A 578 -13.28 15.00 -98.58
C SER A 578 -12.09 15.17 -97.61
N ALA A 579 -11.11 14.27 -97.75
CA ALA A 579 -9.70 14.47 -97.39
C ALA A 579 -9.15 14.05 -96.01
N PHE A 580 -9.75 13.06 -95.34
CA PHE A 580 -9.02 11.92 -94.73
C PHE A 580 -9.73 10.65 -95.29
N VAL A 581 -9.09 9.55 -95.69
CA VAL A 581 -8.16 8.69 -94.92
C VAL A 581 -8.79 8.36 -93.56
N ASP A 582 -9.98 7.73 -93.63
CA ASP A 582 -10.76 7.15 -92.52
C ASP A 582 -11.56 8.13 -91.62
N ASP A 583 -11.79 9.37 -92.08
CA ASP A 583 -12.73 10.36 -91.49
C ASP A 583 -14.21 10.01 -91.82
N CYS A 584 -15.27 10.43 -91.09
CA CYS A 584 -15.51 10.71 -89.66
C CYS A 584 -17.03 11.03 -89.48
N THR A 585 -17.48 11.26 -88.24
CA THR A 585 -18.87 11.64 -87.81
C THR A 585 -19.90 10.48 -87.83
N SER A 586 -20.80 10.23 -86.84
CA SER A 586 -21.52 11.01 -85.79
C SER A 586 -22.74 11.80 -86.29
N ARG A 587 -23.94 11.79 -85.67
CA ARG A 587 -24.42 11.13 -84.42
C ARG A 587 -25.98 11.13 -84.36
N GLU A 588 -26.55 10.54 -83.30
CA GLU A 588 -27.84 10.90 -82.66
C GLU A 588 -29.22 10.72 -83.36
N ALA A 589 -29.33 10.46 -84.67
CA ALA A 589 -30.64 10.54 -85.36
C ALA A 589 -31.65 9.37 -85.19
N LEU A 590 -31.30 8.21 -84.59
CA LEU A 590 -32.11 6.98 -84.70
C LEU A 590 -32.42 6.25 -83.38
N VAL A 591 -32.52 6.98 -82.26
CA VAL A 591 -32.81 6.42 -80.92
C VAL A 591 -34.31 6.07 -80.73
N ASN A 592 -35.22 6.61 -81.52
CA ASN A 592 -36.64 6.76 -81.13
C ASN A 592 -37.66 5.76 -81.75
N ILE A 593 -37.27 4.56 -82.20
CA ILE A 593 -38.17 3.71 -83.05
C ILE A 593 -38.47 2.29 -82.52
N LEU A 594 -37.71 1.70 -81.57
CA LEU A 594 -37.91 0.29 -81.16
C LEU A 594 -38.01 0.02 -79.65
N ASP A 595 -38.54 0.96 -78.86
CA ASP A 595 -39.08 0.67 -77.52
C ASP A 595 -40.35 -0.22 -77.55
N GLU A 596 -40.97 -0.38 -78.73
CA GLU A 596 -42.35 -0.86 -78.91
C GLU A 596 -42.60 -2.37 -78.67
N LEU A 597 -41.58 -3.20 -78.43
CA LEU A 597 -41.75 -4.67 -78.29
C LEU A 597 -41.31 -5.29 -76.95
N GLY A 598 -41.13 -4.48 -75.92
CA GLY A 598 -41.13 -4.98 -74.54
C GLY A 598 -42.54 -5.28 -74.03
N MET A 599 -43.05 -6.53 -74.16
CA MET A 599 -44.35 -6.87 -73.56
C MET A 599 -44.66 -8.35 -73.22
N GLN A 600 -44.09 -9.36 -73.89
CA GLN A 600 -44.86 -10.61 -74.10
C GLN A 600 -44.71 -11.80 -73.11
N LEU A 601 -43.65 -11.94 -72.28
CA LEU A 601 -43.41 -13.21 -71.54
C LEU A 601 -43.15 -13.12 -70.02
N THR A 602 -43.73 -12.13 -69.33
CA THR A 602 -43.78 -12.08 -67.84
C THR A 602 -44.85 -13.02 -67.24
N LEU A 603 -45.45 -13.92 -68.03
CA LEU A 603 -46.70 -14.61 -67.69
C LEU A 603 -46.64 -16.15 -67.89
N LEU A 604 -45.96 -16.87 -66.99
CA LEU A 604 -46.35 -18.26 -66.66
C LEU A 604 -45.85 -18.75 -65.28
N SER A 605 -46.50 -18.21 -64.25
CA SER A 605 -46.97 -18.93 -63.05
C SER A 605 -46.00 -19.77 -62.20
N ASN A 606 -45.67 -19.20 -61.04
CA ASN A 606 -45.41 -19.91 -59.77
C ASN A 606 -46.19 -21.24 -59.59
N ARG A 607 -45.59 -22.23 -58.90
CA ARG A 607 -46.31 -23.13 -57.97
C ARG A 607 -45.41 -23.90 -56.99
N LYS A 608 -46.04 -24.25 -55.86
CA LYS A 608 -45.61 -24.96 -54.64
C LYS A 608 -44.87 -26.30 -54.89
N GLU A 609 -43.93 -26.78 -54.06
CA GLU A 609 -43.82 -26.89 -52.57
C GLU A 609 -44.54 -28.14 -51.99
N LYS A 610 -43.78 -28.97 -51.22
CA LYS A 610 -44.17 -29.84 -50.07
C LYS A 610 -44.36 -31.38 -50.24
N GLU A 611 -44.24 -32.07 -49.09
CA GLU A 611 -44.72 -33.44 -48.70
C GLU A 611 -43.77 -34.67 -48.88
N ILE A 612 -43.67 -35.69 -47.99
CA ILE A 612 -43.87 -35.85 -46.50
C ILE A 612 -43.39 -37.26 -45.98
N SER A 613 -43.19 -37.47 -44.65
CA SER A 613 -43.18 -38.78 -43.89
C SER A 613 -41.99 -39.79 -44.02
N THR A 614 -41.75 -40.85 -43.19
CA THR A 614 -41.57 -41.15 -41.71
C THR A 614 -41.03 -42.63 -41.57
N THR A 615 -40.76 -43.39 -40.46
CA THR A 615 -40.42 -43.28 -38.99
C THR A 615 -39.94 -44.67 -38.43
N ALA A 616 -39.33 -44.72 -37.21
CA ALA A 616 -39.39 -45.82 -36.19
C ALA A 616 -38.55 -47.14 -36.40
N LYS A 617 -38.17 -47.99 -35.40
CA LYS A 617 -38.21 -48.02 -33.88
C LYS A 617 -37.34 -49.17 -33.26
N LYS A 618 -36.94 -49.04 -31.96
CA LYS A 618 -36.55 -50.08 -30.93
C LYS A 618 -35.33 -51.01 -31.19
N GLY A 619 -34.69 -51.67 -30.19
CA GLY A 619 -34.70 -51.54 -28.71
C GLY A 619 -34.40 -52.85 -27.89
N GLU A 620 -33.75 -52.74 -26.71
CA GLU A 620 -33.70 -53.72 -25.55
C GLU A 620 -32.82 -55.02 -25.72
N VAL A 621 -32.24 -55.76 -24.73
CA VAL A 621 -31.94 -55.65 -23.25
C VAL A 621 -30.97 -56.81 -22.75
N GLU A 622 -30.46 -56.72 -21.49
CA GLU A 622 -30.02 -57.81 -20.54
C GLU A 622 -28.51 -58.19 -20.26
N CYS A 623 -28.29 -58.96 -19.16
CA CYS A 623 -27.02 -59.10 -18.40
C CYS A 623 -26.80 -60.51 -17.76
N ARG A 624 -25.54 -60.98 -17.55
CA ARG A 624 -25.06 -61.69 -16.30
C ARG A 624 -23.57 -62.13 -16.25
N SER A 625 -23.13 -62.43 -15.02
CA SER A 625 -21.80 -62.89 -14.51
C SER A 625 -21.52 -64.41 -14.74
N THR A 626 -20.31 -65.01 -14.60
CA THR A 626 -19.49 -65.22 -13.37
C THR A 626 -18.09 -65.92 -13.58
N SER A 627 -17.13 -65.62 -12.68
CA SER A 627 -16.10 -66.49 -12.00
C SER A 627 -15.02 -67.40 -12.69
N SER A 628 -13.75 -67.02 -12.50
CA SER A 628 -12.59 -67.80 -11.92
C SER A 628 -11.88 -68.97 -12.65
N HIS A 629 -10.54 -69.04 -12.57
CA HIS A 629 -9.75 -70.19 -12.02
C HIS A 629 -8.20 -69.95 -11.92
N HIS A 630 -7.60 -70.68 -10.97
CA HIS A 630 -6.20 -71.11 -10.65
C HIS A 630 -5.00 -71.04 -11.66
N ALA A 631 -3.71 -71.21 -11.29
CA ALA A 631 -2.94 -71.15 -10.01
C ALA A 631 -1.40 -71.43 -10.20
N SER A 632 -0.62 -71.35 -9.09
CA SER A 632 0.71 -71.97 -8.82
C SER A 632 2.02 -71.30 -9.34
N ALA A 633 3.17 -71.64 -8.74
CA ALA A 633 4.46 -70.91 -8.86
C ALA A 633 5.77 -71.80 -8.84
N PRO A 634 6.84 -71.61 -8.01
CA PRO A 634 8.23 -71.52 -8.54
C PRO A 634 9.29 -72.49 -7.93
N PRO A 635 10.56 -72.41 -8.40
CA PRO A 635 11.75 -72.37 -7.51
C PRO A 635 12.78 -71.27 -7.94
N THR A 636 13.53 -70.52 -7.11
CA THR A 636 14.53 -70.82 -6.04
C THR A 636 15.84 -71.48 -6.54
N LEU A 637 17.07 -71.25 -6.00
CA LEU A 637 17.53 -70.75 -4.69
C LEU A 637 19.02 -70.25 -4.70
N MET A 638 19.50 -69.63 -3.58
CA MET A 638 20.91 -69.45 -3.11
C MET A 638 21.73 -68.22 -3.61
N LYS A 639 22.66 -67.59 -2.85
CA LYS A 639 23.18 -67.79 -1.46
C LYS A 639 23.74 -66.48 -0.82
N LYS A 640 24.12 -66.52 0.49
CA LYS A 640 24.62 -65.40 1.33
C LYS A 640 26.17 -65.29 1.40
N PHE A 641 26.69 -64.09 1.69
CA PHE A 641 27.68 -63.71 2.75
C PHE A 641 27.68 -62.15 2.85
N GLY A 642 27.84 -61.45 3.99
CA GLY A 642 29.06 -61.27 4.83
C GLY A 642 29.70 -59.90 4.51
N LEU A 643 30.17 -59.02 5.42
CA LEU A 643 30.31 -59.04 6.89
C LEU A 643 30.27 -57.58 7.47
N LEU A 644 30.53 -57.39 8.77
CA LEU A 644 30.53 -56.07 9.45
C LEU A 644 31.82 -55.26 9.22
N SER A 645 31.75 -53.94 9.45
CA SER A 645 32.85 -53.14 9.98
C SER A 645 32.32 -52.14 11.02
N LEU A 646 33.03 -51.99 12.15
CA LEU A 646 32.67 -51.09 13.25
C LEU A 646 33.96 -50.55 13.91
N SER A 647 34.15 -49.23 13.91
CA SER A 647 35.20 -48.51 14.66
C SER A 647 34.78 -47.04 14.74
N ALA A 648 34.48 -46.53 15.94
CA ALA A 648 35.41 -45.83 16.83
C ALA A 648 35.58 -44.35 16.39
N VAL A 649 34.75 -43.43 16.89
CA VAL A 649 34.85 -42.78 18.23
C VAL A 649 36.09 -41.88 18.34
N PHE A 650 35.93 -40.60 18.00
CA PHE A 650 36.78 -39.48 18.44
C PHE A 650 36.05 -38.13 18.23
N ALA A 651 35.07 -37.81 19.08
CA ALA A 651 34.42 -36.48 19.14
C ALA A 651 33.55 -36.31 20.41
N LEU A 652 34.15 -36.26 21.61
CA LEU A 652 33.44 -35.99 22.86
C LEU A 652 34.20 -34.98 23.74
N SER A 653 34.16 -33.70 23.36
CA SER A 653 34.34 -32.53 24.26
C SER A 653 33.98 -31.22 23.56
N SER A 654 32.71 -31.07 23.21
CA SER A 654 32.05 -29.77 23.02
C SER A 654 30.66 -29.88 23.63
N ALA A 655 30.42 -29.21 24.75
CA ALA A 655 29.11 -29.21 25.40
C ALA A 655 28.05 -28.52 24.52
N GLN A 656 26.78 -28.85 24.71
CA GLN A 656 25.68 -28.40 23.87
C GLN A 656 25.43 -26.89 24.02
N ILE A 657 25.95 -26.08 23.09
CA ILE A 657 25.47 -24.72 22.87
C ILE A 657 24.13 -24.84 22.12
N VAL A 658 23.03 -24.84 22.89
CA VAL A 658 21.69 -24.67 22.32
C VAL A 658 21.59 -23.25 21.77
N SER A 659 21.24 -23.10 20.49
CA SER A 659 21.16 -21.80 19.83
C SER A 659 20.01 -20.95 20.40
N GLN A 660 20.32 -20.06 21.35
CA GLN A 660 19.34 -19.19 22.01
C GLN A 660 18.72 -18.09 21.10
N LYS A 661 19.18 -17.97 19.84
CA LYS A 661 18.74 -16.91 18.91
C LYS A 661 17.20 -16.74 18.81
N PRO A 662 16.38 -17.81 18.74
CA PRO A 662 14.92 -17.65 18.63
C PRO A 662 14.24 -17.15 19.91
N LEU A 663 14.88 -17.25 21.09
CA LEU A 663 14.38 -16.71 22.34
C LEU A 663 14.79 -15.24 22.49
N ALA A 664 16.04 -14.92 22.15
CA ALA A 664 16.53 -13.54 22.16
C ALA A 664 15.75 -12.64 21.17
N GLN A 665 15.41 -13.15 19.98
CA GLN A 665 14.63 -12.40 18.99
C GLN A 665 13.20 -12.10 19.46
N ASP A 666 12.53 -13.05 20.11
CA ASP A 666 11.17 -12.86 20.63
C ASP A 666 11.16 -11.93 21.85
N ALA A 667 12.15 -12.06 22.74
CA ALA A 667 12.31 -11.16 23.88
C ALA A 667 12.56 -9.71 23.41
N LEU A 668 13.42 -9.51 22.40
CA LEU A 668 13.61 -8.20 21.78
C LEU A 668 12.30 -7.70 21.13
N SER A 669 11.57 -8.55 20.41
CA SER A 669 10.29 -8.19 19.81
C SER A 669 9.24 -7.75 20.85
N GLU A 670 9.19 -8.40 22.03
CA GLU A 670 8.31 -7.98 23.12
C GLU A 670 8.75 -6.62 23.71
N ILE A 671 10.06 -6.44 23.95
CA ILE A 671 10.63 -5.19 24.47
C ILE A 671 10.32 -4.01 23.52
N LEU A 672 10.59 -4.17 22.22
CA LEU A 672 10.28 -3.17 21.20
C LEU A 672 8.77 -2.88 21.12
N HIS A 673 7.91 -3.90 21.29
CA HIS A 673 6.46 -3.71 21.31
C HIS A 673 5.97 -2.93 22.54
N ARG A 674 6.60 -3.08 23.72
CA ARG A 674 6.35 -2.21 24.89
C ARG A 674 6.92 -0.80 24.69
N GLY A 675 8.02 -0.67 23.95
CA GLY A 675 8.61 0.61 23.57
C GLY A 675 7.82 1.40 22.52
N ALA A 676 6.95 0.76 21.74
CA ALA A 676 6.37 1.29 20.51
C ALA A 676 5.56 2.60 20.65
N ASP A 677 5.01 2.91 21.82
CA ASP A 677 4.34 4.20 22.08
C ASP A 677 5.30 5.40 21.97
N ILE A 678 6.61 5.18 22.19
CA ILE A 678 7.70 6.18 22.09
C ILE A 678 8.60 5.88 20.89
N LEU A 679 9.00 4.62 20.72
CA LEU A 679 9.89 4.18 19.64
C LEU A 679 9.24 4.24 18.25
N GLY A 680 7.93 4.04 18.18
CA GLY A 680 7.25 3.69 16.93
C GLY A 680 7.55 2.26 16.50
N PHE A 681 7.52 2.02 15.18
CA PHE A 681 7.94 0.77 14.57
C PHE A 681 8.96 1.07 13.48
N ASP A 682 10.13 0.47 13.55
CA ASP A 682 11.17 0.68 12.52
C ASP A 682 10.71 0.12 11.17
N ALA A 683 10.55 1.01 10.19
CA ALA A 683 10.28 0.65 8.80
C ALA A 683 11.55 0.24 8.03
N GLY A 684 12.72 0.43 8.64
CA GLY A 684 14.03 0.33 8.00
C GLY A 684 14.30 1.51 7.06
N CYS A 685 15.56 1.63 6.64
CA CYS A 685 15.99 2.68 5.71
C CYS A 685 15.97 2.23 4.25
N SER A 686 15.68 3.18 3.35
CA SER A 686 16.00 3.02 1.92
C SER A 686 17.51 3.06 1.72
N GLU A 687 18.05 2.18 0.87
CA GLU A 687 19.43 2.23 0.37
C GLU A 687 19.78 3.59 -0.28
N SER A 688 18.77 4.36 -0.68
CA SER A 688 18.91 5.71 -1.26
C SER A 688 18.82 6.86 -0.25
N SER A 689 18.70 6.59 1.06
CA SER A 689 18.58 7.65 2.06
C SER A 689 19.90 8.42 2.22
N PRO A 690 19.93 9.75 2.05
CA PRO A 690 21.14 10.53 2.29
C PRO A 690 21.48 10.62 3.79
N THR A 691 20.47 10.49 4.66
CA THR A 691 20.51 10.76 6.10
C THR A 691 20.47 9.53 7.00
N CYS A 692 20.20 8.32 6.51
CA CYS A 692 20.12 7.17 7.42
C CYS A 692 21.48 6.76 8.00
N ASP A 693 22.50 6.62 7.15
CA ASP A 693 23.88 6.28 7.54
C ASP A 693 24.83 7.45 7.17
N TRP A 694 24.55 8.64 7.70
CA TRP A 694 25.28 9.85 7.30
C TRP A 694 26.66 9.95 7.95
N MET A 695 26.82 9.48 9.19
CA MET A 695 28.10 9.51 9.90
C MET A 695 29.11 8.51 9.32
N ALA A 696 28.65 7.49 8.59
CA ALA A 696 29.49 6.57 7.81
C ALA A 696 30.47 7.26 6.84
N LYS A 697 30.14 8.49 6.40
CA LYS A 697 30.92 9.28 5.43
C LYS A 697 32.02 10.13 6.07
N ILE A 698 32.07 10.20 7.40
CA ILE A 698 32.90 11.13 8.18
C ILE A 698 34.07 10.35 8.84
N PRO A 699 35.31 10.88 8.89
CA PRO A 699 36.46 10.17 9.48
C PRO A 699 36.34 9.85 10.97
N ASP A 700 36.90 8.71 11.39
CA ASP A 700 36.88 8.20 12.77
C ASP A 700 37.61 9.08 13.80
N ASP A 701 38.56 9.89 13.35
CA ASP A 701 39.33 10.85 14.14
C ASP A 701 38.63 12.20 14.33
N THR A 702 37.49 12.43 13.67
CA THR A 702 36.64 13.62 13.86
C THR A 702 36.17 13.69 15.30
N LEU A 703 36.46 14.80 16.00
CA LEU A 703 35.94 15.05 17.35
C LEU A 703 34.43 15.31 17.29
N LEU A 704 33.65 14.73 18.21
CA LEU A 704 32.19 14.93 18.22
C LEU A 704 31.79 16.41 18.43
N VAL A 705 32.60 17.18 19.16
CA VAL A 705 32.43 18.64 19.31
C VAL A 705 32.62 19.43 18.00
N HIS A 706 33.26 18.86 16.98
CA HIS A 706 33.43 19.48 15.66
C HIS A 706 32.31 19.14 14.69
N MET A 707 31.44 18.18 15.02
CA MET A 707 30.35 17.73 14.14
C MET A 707 29.12 18.64 14.22
N ASN A 708 28.35 18.64 13.12
CA ASN A 708 27.01 19.22 13.06
C ASN A 708 26.00 18.11 13.37
N LEU A 709 25.30 18.21 14.50
CA LEU A 709 24.49 17.11 15.04
C LEU A 709 23.01 17.56 15.14
N PRO A 710 22.12 17.12 14.23
CA PRO A 710 20.70 17.39 14.35
C PRO A 710 20.10 16.61 15.53
N GLY A 711 19.26 17.30 16.30
CA GLY A 711 18.61 16.77 17.49
C GLY A 711 17.12 17.11 17.56
N THR A 712 16.41 16.45 18.47
CA THR A 712 14.99 16.70 18.74
C THR A 712 14.75 17.05 20.21
N HIS A 713 14.08 18.17 20.44
CA HIS A 713 13.62 18.60 21.76
C HIS A 713 12.32 17.87 22.13
N ASP A 714 12.15 17.55 23.43
CA ASP A 714 11.06 16.74 23.97
C ASP A 714 10.61 15.59 23.06
N ALA A 715 11.59 14.78 22.65
CA ALA A 715 11.46 13.87 21.51
C ALA A 715 10.29 12.89 21.68
N ALA A 716 10.03 12.46 22.92
CA ALA A 716 9.02 11.47 23.28
C ALA A 716 7.56 11.92 23.02
N THR A 717 7.33 13.20 22.75
CA THR A 717 5.99 13.81 22.63
C THR A 717 5.26 13.50 21.32
N TRP A 718 5.87 12.76 20.39
CA TRP A 718 5.41 12.61 19.01
C TRP A 718 3.95 12.16 18.83
N ASN A 719 3.48 11.25 19.69
CA ASN A 719 2.13 10.67 19.66
C ASN A 719 1.17 11.38 20.64
N TYR A 720 1.56 12.52 21.22
CA TYR A 720 0.77 13.23 22.22
C TYR A 720 -0.31 14.12 21.59
N THR A 721 -1.32 13.49 20.98
CA THR A 721 -2.52 14.17 20.48
C THR A 721 -3.53 14.40 21.61
N GLN A 722 -4.60 15.19 21.34
CA GLN A 722 -5.67 15.37 22.32
C GLN A 722 -6.38 14.06 22.66
N GLU A 723 -6.53 13.13 21.71
CA GLU A 723 -7.06 11.78 21.96
C GLU A 723 -6.13 10.95 22.85
N ARG A 724 -4.80 11.09 22.67
CA ARG A 724 -3.81 10.45 23.55
C ARG A 724 -3.91 11.00 24.97
N GLN A 725 -3.90 12.32 25.13
CA GLN A 725 -4.10 12.98 26.42
C GLN A 725 -5.41 12.54 27.08
N ASP A 726 -6.52 12.55 26.34
CA ASP A 726 -7.84 12.12 26.83
C ASP A 726 -7.84 10.65 27.30
N SER A 727 -7.11 9.76 26.61
CA SER A 727 -6.94 8.37 27.04
C SER A 727 -6.12 8.21 28.34
N LEU A 728 -5.30 9.21 28.67
CA LEU A 728 -4.39 9.21 29.82
C LEU A 728 -4.88 10.07 31.01
N LYS A 729 -6.01 10.78 30.89
CA LYS A 729 -6.67 11.56 31.97
C LYS A 729 -6.84 10.79 33.29
N ARG A 730 -6.94 9.45 33.26
CA ARG A 730 -6.96 8.60 34.47
C ARG A 730 -5.67 8.65 35.31
N TYR A 731 -4.60 9.23 34.78
CA TYR A 731 -3.30 9.42 35.43
C TYR A 731 -2.98 10.90 35.66
N THR A 732 -3.29 11.76 34.68
CA THR A 732 -2.96 13.21 34.72
C THR A 732 -4.06 14.10 35.30
N GLY A 733 -5.30 13.58 35.42
CA GLY A 733 -6.47 14.35 35.84
C GLY A 733 -7.06 15.23 34.71
N ASP A 734 -8.14 15.94 35.04
CA ASP A 734 -8.89 16.79 34.10
C ASP A 734 -8.37 18.24 34.01
N SER A 735 -7.39 18.62 34.84
CA SER A 735 -6.87 20.00 34.96
C SER A 735 -5.57 20.25 34.18
N ILE A 736 -5.22 19.36 33.25
CA ILE A 736 -4.06 19.48 32.36
C ILE A 736 -4.40 20.41 31.15
N PRO A 737 -3.51 21.34 30.74
CA PRO A 737 -3.61 22.14 29.52
C PRO A 737 -3.87 21.33 28.23
N PRO A 738 -4.23 21.97 27.09
CA PRO A 738 -4.41 21.30 25.80
C PRO A 738 -3.15 20.57 25.33
N ALA A 739 -3.31 19.48 24.57
CA ALA A 739 -2.17 18.65 24.14
C ALA A 739 -1.13 19.41 23.29
N GLU A 740 -1.54 20.49 22.61
CA GLU A 740 -0.67 21.35 21.80
C GLU A 740 0.41 22.08 22.61
N VAL A 741 0.17 22.33 23.91
CA VAL A 741 1.16 22.89 24.86
C VAL A 741 2.34 21.95 25.06
N PHE A 742 2.10 20.62 25.04
CA PHE A 742 3.11 19.61 25.35
C PHE A 742 3.70 18.94 24.11
N ARG A 743 3.11 19.12 22.92
CA ARG A 743 3.52 18.40 21.72
C ARG A 743 4.61 19.16 20.97
N CYS A 744 5.84 18.62 20.99
CA CYS A 744 7.00 19.16 20.30
C CYS A 744 7.33 18.44 18.99
N GLN A 745 6.74 17.26 18.73
CA GLN A 745 7.12 16.39 17.60
C GLN A 745 5.94 15.73 16.88
N SER A 746 6.20 15.29 15.65
CA SER A 746 5.27 14.60 14.74
C SER A 746 5.56 13.10 14.57
N HIS A 747 6.82 12.69 14.77
CA HIS A 747 7.39 11.42 14.32
C HIS A 747 8.09 10.64 15.44
N SER A 748 8.12 9.31 15.32
CA SER A 748 8.65 8.41 16.35
C SER A 748 10.17 8.36 16.40
N PHE A 749 10.78 7.71 17.40
CA PHE A 749 12.25 7.67 17.50
C PHE A 749 12.88 6.94 16.32
N PHE A 750 12.29 5.86 15.80
CA PHE A 750 12.81 5.21 14.60
C PHE A 750 12.67 6.09 13.35
N ASP A 751 11.58 6.85 13.21
CA ASP A 751 11.44 7.86 12.14
C ASP A 751 12.53 8.95 12.23
N MET A 752 12.79 9.46 13.44
CA MET A 752 13.83 10.46 13.73
C MET A 752 15.23 9.93 13.37
N LEU A 753 15.58 8.72 13.83
CA LEU A 753 16.85 8.07 13.55
C LEU A 753 17.05 7.87 12.04
N ASN A 754 16.04 7.34 11.35
CA ASN A 754 16.08 7.06 9.92
C ASN A 754 16.08 8.35 9.05
N ALA A 755 15.55 9.45 9.59
CA ALA A 755 15.63 10.79 9.00
C ALA A 755 16.95 11.53 9.27
N GLY A 756 17.81 11.01 10.16
CA GLY A 756 19.17 11.53 10.41
C GLY A 756 19.40 12.17 11.78
N ILE A 757 18.40 12.24 12.66
CA ILE A 757 18.54 12.75 14.03
C ILE A 757 19.52 11.88 14.82
N ARG A 758 20.40 12.51 15.61
CA ARG A 758 21.42 11.84 16.45
C ARG A 758 21.45 12.31 17.89
N VAL A 759 20.72 13.37 18.23
CA VAL A 759 20.59 13.87 19.62
C VAL A 759 19.12 13.90 20.04
N PHE A 760 18.80 13.38 21.21
CA PHE A 760 17.41 13.28 21.69
C PHE A 760 17.32 13.85 23.10
N ASP A 761 16.39 14.77 23.36
CA ASP A 761 16.01 15.18 24.71
C ASP A 761 14.96 14.22 25.28
N LEU A 762 15.31 13.55 26.37
CA LEU A 762 14.55 12.51 27.05
C LEU A 762 14.20 12.97 28.46
N ARG A 763 13.02 13.56 28.60
CA ARG A 763 12.46 13.97 29.89
C ARG A 763 11.76 12.79 30.56
N PHE A 764 12.25 12.42 31.74
CA PHE A 764 11.87 11.19 32.45
C PHE A 764 11.29 11.46 33.83
N ALA A 765 10.39 10.57 34.29
CA ALA A 765 9.98 10.48 35.68
C ALA A 765 9.43 9.07 36.00
N TRP A 766 9.13 8.80 37.27
CA TRP A 766 8.47 7.57 37.70
C TRP A 766 7.10 7.39 37.01
N ASN A 767 6.89 6.26 36.32
CA ASN A 767 5.56 5.88 35.82
C ASN A 767 4.53 5.80 36.97
N PRO A 768 3.21 5.88 36.67
CA PRO A 768 2.16 5.82 37.69
C PRO A 768 2.19 4.57 38.58
N THR A 769 2.68 3.43 38.08
CA THR A 769 2.82 2.16 38.82
C THR A 769 4.00 2.12 39.81
N ASN A 770 4.87 3.13 39.78
CA ASN A 770 6.00 3.31 40.71
C ASN A 770 7.05 2.18 40.75
N ASP A 771 7.09 1.37 39.69
CA ASP A 771 8.00 0.21 39.51
C ASP A 771 8.88 0.35 38.26
N THR A 772 8.74 1.44 37.51
CA THR A 772 9.38 1.70 36.21
C THR A 772 9.53 3.20 35.96
N VAL A 773 10.55 3.59 35.20
CA VAL A 773 10.75 4.97 34.73
C VAL A 773 10.16 5.12 33.33
N GLY A 774 9.40 6.18 33.11
CA GLY A 774 8.76 6.51 31.83
C GLY A 774 8.98 7.96 31.42
N PHE A 775 8.29 8.37 30.35
CA PHE A 775 8.52 9.64 29.65
C PHE A 775 7.39 10.64 29.89
N TYR A 776 7.79 11.90 30.10
CA TYR A 776 6.91 13.01 30.49
C TYR A 776 7.33 14.29 29.76
N HIS A 777 6.41 15.25 29.60
CA HIS A 777 6.72 16.66 29.34
C HIS A 777 5.85 17.50 30.30
N ALA A 778 6.46 18.18 31.27
CA ALA A 778 5.76 18.76 32.42
C ALA A 778 4.72 17.78 33.03
N GLN A 779 3.43 18.13 33.06
CA GLN A 779 2.37 17.26 33.61
C GLN A 779 1.91 16.16 32.64
N ALA A 780 2.30 16.22 31.37
CA ALA A 780 1.90 15.25 30.35
C ALA A 780 2.70 13.95 30.47
N LEU A 781 2.10 12.92 31.06
CA LEU A 781 2.58 11.54 30.93
C LEU A 781 2.40 11.07 29.48
N LEU A 782 3.48 10.64 28.83
CA LEU A 782 3.48 10.33 27.40
C LEU A 782 3.15 8.84 27.13
N ALA A 783 3.73 7.92 27.91
CA ALA A 783 3.53 6.47 27.76
C ALA A 783 3.53 5.71 29.10
N PRO A 784 2.35 5.34 29.67
CA PRO A 784 2.21 4.81 31.03
C PRO A 784 2.72 3.37 31.25
N LEU A 785 3.12 2.67 30.18
CA LEU A 785 3.56 1.27 30.19
C LEU A 785 4.96 1.08 29.55
N THR A 786 5.47 2.10 28.86
CA THR A 786 6.80 2.08 28.25
C THR A 786 7.83 2.42 29.32
N ARG A 787 8.93 1.67 29.30
CA ARG A 787 10.06 1.85 30.23
C ARG A 787 11.21 2.56 29.53
N ILE A 788 12.04 3.27 30.29
CA ILE A 788 13.28 3.84 29.74
C ILE A 788 14.22 2.74 29.18
N GLU A 789 14.25 1.57 29.82
CA GLU A 789 15.01 0.42 29.33
C GLU A 789 14.46 -0.12 27.99
N ASP A 790 13.13 -0.13 27.81
CA ASP A 790 12.52 -0.58 26.54
C ASP A 790 12.96 0.31 25.37
N VAL A 791 13.05 1.62 25.62
CA VAL A 791 13.53 2.62 24.66
C VAL A 791 15.03 2.52 24.42
N PHE A 792 15.84 2.27 25.46
CA PHE A 792 17.28 2.00 25.31
C PHE A 792 17.53 0.75 24.45
N PHE A 793 16.78 -0.34 24.64
CA PHE A 793 16.84 -1.51 23.76
C PHE A 793 16.44 -1.19 22.30
N GLY A 794 15.54 -0.23 22.08
CA GLY A 794 15.26 0.33 20.76
C GLY A 794 16.50 0.96 20.12
N PHE A 795 17.15 1.89 20.82
CA PHE A 795 18.39 2.52 20.36
C PHE A 795 19.52 1.51 20.15
N TYR A 796 19.68 0.50 21.02
CA TYR A 796 20.67 -0.57 20.84
C TYR A 796 20.39 -1.40 19.59
N SER A 797 19.12 -1.78 19.36
CA SER A 797 18.73 -2.57 18.18
C SER A 797 18.92 -1.81 16.88
N TRP A 798 18.76 -0.48 16.90
CA TRP A 798 19.05 0.36 15.74
C TRP A 798 20.55 0.54 15.52
N LEU A 799 21.36 0.75 16.58
CA LEU A 799 22.82 0.83 16.48
C LEU A 799 23.48 -0.50 16.06
N ASP A 800 22.90 -1.65 16.40
CA ASP A 800 23.31 -2.96 15.87
C ASP A 800 23.08 -3.09 14.35
N ALA A 801 22.09 -2.38 13.79
CA ALA A 801 21.79 -2.32 12.36
C ALA A 801 22.56 -1.20 11.62
N HIS A 802 22.82 -0.09 12.31
CA HIS A 802 23.51 1.12 11.83
C HIS A 802 24.83 1.36 12.59
N PRO A 803 25.79 0.42 12.54
CA PRO A 803 26.99 0.43 13.38
C PRO A 803 28.00 1.53 13.02
N THR A 804 27.77 2.32 11.97
CA THR A 804 28.56 3.50 11.65
C THR A 804 28.15 4.73 12.46
N GLU A 805 26.94 4.73 13.01
CA GLU A 805 26.33 5.91 13.62
C GLU A 805 26.58 5.93 15.15
N THR A 806 26.36 7.08 15.79
CA THR A 806 26.45 7.26 17.25
C THR A 806 25.34 8.19 17.71
N LEU A 807 24.84 7.99 18.93
CA LEU A 807 23.78 8.80 19.51
C LEU A 807 24.27 9.60 20.72
N LEU A 808 23.68 10.77 20.95
CA LEU A 808 23.78 11.52 22.20
C LEU A 808 22.39 11.56 22.83
N LEU A 809 22.22 10.96 24.01
CA LEU A 809 20.95 11.03 24.74
C LEU A 809 21.08 12.07 25.85
N MET A 810 20.35 13.16 25.70
CA MET A 810 20.14 14.15 26.74
C MET A 810 19.02 13.65 27.65
N MET A 811 19.27 13.64 28.96
CA MET A 811 18.33 13.11 29.94
C MET A 811 18.11 14.11 31.06
N ASN A 812 16.84 14.44 31.31
CA ASN A 812 16.41 15.41 32.33
C ASN A 812 15.28 14.83 33.20
N HIS A 813 15.26 15.13 34.49
CA HIS A 813 14.15 14.73 35.36
C HIS A 813 12.98 15.71 35.23
N GLU A 814 11.80 15.22 34.90
CA GLU A 814 10.60 16.03 34.73
C GLU A 814 9.87 16.27 36.06
N GLY A 815 10.08 17.45 36.65
CA GLY A 815 9.43 17.88 37.89
C GLY A 815 7.92 18.11 37.78
N GLY A 816 7.40 18.38 36.57
CA GLY A 816 5.97 18.52 36.33
C GLY A 816 5.16 17.23 36.53
N SER A 817 5.82 16.08 36.59
CA SER A 817 5.21 14.75 36.81
C SER A 817 4.50 14.59 38.17
N GLY A 818 4.71 15.51 39.12
CA GLY A 818 4.16 15.44 40.47
C GLY A 818 4.86 14.44 41.40
N LYS A 819 5.95 13.80 40.93
CA LYS A 819 6.81 12.93 41.73
C LYS A 819 8.19 13.56 41.93
N GLN A 820 8.88 13.17 43.00
CA GLN A 820 10.18 13.73 43.36
C GLN A 820 11.32 12.93 42.72
N PHE A 821 12.46 13.59 42.50
CA PHE A 821 13.68 12.95 42.03
C PHE A 821 14.43 12.27 43.20
N ASP A 822 13.78 11.26 43.76
CA ASP A 822 14.19 10.57 44.98
C ASP A 822 15.43 9.65 44.80
N ALA A 823 15.91 9.10 45.93
CA ALA A 823 17.09 8.26 45.95
C ALA A 823 16.91 6.92 45.23
N GLU A 824 15.68 6.39 45.13
CA GLU A 824 15.39 5.14 44.42
C GLU A 824 15.43 5.36 42.91
N LEU A 825 14.91 6.50 42.44
CA LEU A 825 14.98 6.93 41.04
C LEU A 825 16.43 7.19 40.62
N GLN A 826 17.19 7.91 41.45
CA GLN A 826 18.62 8.12 41.22
C GLN A 826 19.40 6.79 41.20
N GLN A 827 19.09 5.86 42.10
CA GLN A 827 19.75 4.54 42.17
C GLN A 827 19.43 3.67 40.96
N HIS A 828 18.17 3.69 40.49
CA HIS A 828 17.75 2.99 39.29
C HIS A 828 18.49 3.53 38.06
N LEU A 829 18.47 4.84 37.83
CA LEU A 829 19.19 5.48 36.72
C LEU A 829 20.68 5.18 36.74
N TYR A 830 21.32 5.25 37.91
CA TYR A 830 22.73 4.88 38.07
C TYR A 830 23.00 3.45 37.58
N SER A 831 22.14 2.50 37.94
CA SER A 831 22.27 1.09 37.51
C SER A 831 22.05 0.84 36.02
N LEU A 832 21.38 1.75 35.28
CA LEU A 832 21.22 1.63 33.82
C LEU A 832 22.56 1.75 33.07
N PHE A 833 23.56 2.37 33.70
CA PHE A 833 24.88 2.64 33.13
C PHE A 833 25.97 1.66 33.62
N GLU A 834 25.59 0.63 34.38
CA GLU A 834 26.47 -0.44 34.85
C GLU A 834 26.27 -1.77 34.09
N GLY A 835 27.28 -2.65 34.15
CA GLY A 835 27.22 -4.00 33.59
C GLY A 835 27.40 -4.12 32.07
N ASP A 836 27.34 -5.35 31.56
CA ASP A 836 27.80 -5.72 30.21
C ASP A 836 27.10 -5.00 29.05
N LEU A 837 25.81 -4.65 29.20
CA LEU A 837 25.06 -3.89 28.18
C LEU A 837 25.50 -2.43 28.13
N ALA A 838 25.67 -1.79 29.29
CA ALA A 838 26.17 -0.42 29.35
C ALA A 838 27.63 -0.34 28.88
N MET A 839 28.47 -1.32 29.22
CA MET A 839 29.86 -1.41 28.74
C MET A 839 29.95 -1.61 27.21
N ARG A 840 28.91 -2.16 26.57
CA ARG A 840 28.83 -2.30 25.12
C ARG A 840 28.31 -1.03 24.44
N TYR A 841 27.11 -0.60 24.80
CA TYR A 841 26.34 0.40 24.05
C TYR A 841 26.50 1.83 24.56
N TRP A 842 27.17 2.08 25.68
CA TRP A 842 27.43 3.44 26.16
C TRP A 842 28.92 3.79 26.13
N VAL A 843 29.23 5.06 25.88
CA VAL A 843 30.57 5.62 26.02
C VAL A 843 30.86 5.81 27.52
N GLN A 844 31.72 4.95 28.05
CA GLN A 844 32.05 4.86 29.48
C GLN A 844 33.05 5.93 29.97
N THR A 845 33.37 6.92 29.13
CA THR A 845 34.24 8.06 29.45
C THR A 845 33.43 9.14 30.18
N SER A 846 33.93 9.65 31.31
CA SER A 846 33.36 10.84 31.97
C SER A 846 34.01 12.11 31.46
N GLY A 847 33.22 13.17 31.25
CA GLY A 847 33.70 14.53 31.03
C GLY A 847 34.34 14.81 29.67
N SER A 848 34.21 13.92 28.67
CA SER A 848 34.68 14.17 27.30
C SER A 848 33.84 13.39 26.29
N LEU A 849 33.57 14.00 25.13
CA LEU A 849 32.84 13.37 24.02
C LEU A 849 33.75 12.52 23.10
N GLY A 850 35.06 12.75 23.11
CA GLY A 850 36.01 12.00 22.27
C GLY A 850 35.79 12.16 20.75
N THR A 851 36.18 11.13 19.99
CA THR A 851 36.03 11.09 18.53
C THR A 851 34.87 10.19 18.09
N LEU A 852 34.34 10.46 16.90
CA LEU A 852 33.30 9.67 16.24
C LEU A 852 33.62 8.17 16.25
N GLY A 853 34.83 7.78 15.83
CA GLY A 853 35.27 6.39 15.80
C GLY A 853 35.28 5.67 17.16
N SER A 854 35.41 6.41 18.26
CA SER A 854 35.31 5.85 19.62
C SER A 854 33.87 5.65 20.11
N ALA A 855 32.92 6.33 19.47
CA ALA A 855 31.50 6.39 19.83
C ALA A 855 30.58 5.62 18.85
N ARG A 856 31.03 5.24 17.65
CA ARG A 856 30.23 4.44 16.70
C ARG A 856 29.67 3.16 17.34
N GLY A 857 28.41 2.85 17.03
CA GLY A 857 27.66 1.75 17.64
C GLY A 857 27.27 1.99 19.09
N LYS A 858 27.39 3.22 19.61
CA LYS A 858 27.14 3.56 21.02
C LYS A 858 26.36 4.86 21.20
N ILE A 859 26.07 5.12 22.47
CA ILE A 859 25.35 6.26 23.01
C ILE A 859 26.29 7.01 23.98
N THR A 860 26.28 8.34 23.93
CA THR A 860 26.91 9.21 24.94
C THR A 860 25.85 9.96 25.73
N LEU A 861 25.96 9.95 27.07
CA LEU A 861 25.02 10.64 27.96
C LEU A 861 25.29 12.15 28.01
N LEU A 862 24.25 12.98 27.89
CA LEU A 862 24.26 14.38 28.29
C LEU A 862 23.36 14.52 29.54
N GLN A 863 23.97 14.55 30.72
CA GLN A 863 23.28 14.34 32.00
C GLN A 863 22.74 15.67 32.57
N ARG A 864 21.46 16.00 32.31
CA ARG A 864 20.71 17.11 32.96
C ARG A 864 20.06 16.63 34.28
N PHE A 865 20.80 15.89 35.09
CA PHE A 865 20.39 15.47 36.44
C PHE A 865 21.62 15.18 37.31
N GLU A 866 21.42 14.98 38.61
CA GLU A 866 22.51 14.74 39.57
C GLU A 866 22.20 13.61 40.57
N TYR A 867 23.20 12.79 40.89
CA TYR A 867 23.12 11.73 41.89
C TYR A 867 23.28 12.26 43.33
N SER A 868 22.58 13.35 43.66
CA SER A 868 22.75 14.13 44.90
C SER A 868 22.26 13.44 46.18
N LEU A 869 21.47 12.36 46.05
CA LEU A 869 20.97 11.54 47.15
C LEU A 869 21.66 10.18 47.25
N LEU A 870 22.57 9.85 46.33
CA LEU A 870 23.35 8.61 46.38
C LEU A 870 24.57 8.73 47.29
N SER A 871 25.02 7.59 47.81
CA SER A 871 26.21 7.50 48.66
C SER A 871 27.49 7.88 47.87
N PRO A 872 28.44 8.65 48.43
CA PRO A 872 29.61 9.15 47.71
C PRO A 872 30.59 8.10 47.15
N ASP A 873 30.46 6.83 47.53
CA ASP A 873 31.21 5.70 46.98
C ASP A 873 30.65 5.20 45.63
N MET A 874 29.37 5.49 45.31
CA MET A 874 28.83 5.35 43.96
C MET A 874 29.36 6.48 43.07
N ASN A 875 30.61 6.34 42.64
CA ASN A 875 31.40 7.38 41.97
C ASN A 875 31.62 7.14 40.47
N HIS A 876 31.09 6.06 39.88
CA HIS A 876 31.14 5.86 38.43
C HIS A 876 30.31 6.93 37.72
N ARG A 877 30.87 7.60 36.71
CA ARG A 877 30.23 8.66 35.94
C ARG A 877 30.59 8.47 34.47
N ILE A 878 29.67 8.78 33.58
CA ILE A 878 29.84 8.66 32.13
C ILE A 878 29.24 9.87 31.41
N GLY A 879 29.69 10.14 30.19
CA GLY A 879 29.20 11.25 29.37
C GLY A 879 29.51 12.62 29.96
N ILE A 880 28.67 13.60 29.63
CA ILE A 880 28.86 15.02 29.95
C ILE A 880 27.88 15.44 31.04
N ALA A 881 28.40 15.94 32.16
CA ALA A 881 27.59 16.46 33.25
C ALA A 881 27.12 17.90 32.93
N LEU A 882 25.80 18.09 32.79
CA LEU A 882 25.14 19.38 32.53
C LEU A 882 24.13 19.65 33.65
N PRO A 883 24.58 19.77 34.92
CA PRO A 883 23.72 19.68 36.09
C PRO A 883 22.67 20.81 36.14
N PRO A 884 21.41 20.53 36.55
CA PRO A 884 20.34 21.55 36.56
C PRO A 884 20.70 22.83 37.33
N GLY A 885 21.43 22.73 38.43
CA GLY A 885 21.89 23.90 39.21
C GLY A 885 22.90 24.81 38.49
N LYS A 886 23.44 24.42 37.33
CA LYS A 886 24.24 25.27 36.42
C LYS A 886 23.50 25.63 35.13
N TRP A 887 22.36 25.02 34.84
CA TRP A 887 21.55 25.30 33.66
C TRP A 887 20.62 26.49 33.96
N THR A 888 21.03 27.70 33.59
CA THR A 888 20.22 28.89 33.87
C THR A 888 18.93 28.88 33.07
N ASP A 889 17.82 29.03 33.79
CA ASP A 889 16.47 29.04 33.24
C ASP A 889 16.29 30.06 32.11
N ASN A 890 15.58 29.67 31.05
CA ASN A 890 15.30 30.45 29.84
C ASN A 890 16.54 31.21 29.27
N GLY A 891 17.69 30.52 29.24
CA GLY A 891 19.01 31.14 29.05
C GLY A 891 19.52 31.17 27.60
N ALA A 892 19.61 32.37 27.00
CA ALA A 892 20.15 32.56 25.64
C ALA A 892 21.69 32.40 25.49
N ASN A 893 22.43 32.33 26.61
CA ASN A 893 23.84 31.95 26.65
C ASN A 893 24.20 31.38 28.03
N ILE A 894 24.00 30.08 28.20
CA ILE A 894 24.41 29.33 29.39
C ILE A 894 25.85 28.83 29.16
N GLU A 895 26.70 28.92 30.18
CA GLU A 895 28.09 28.46 30.12
C GLU A 895 28.36 27.45 31.25
N ILE A 896 28.41 26.16 30.90
CA ILE A 896 28.61 25.07 31.86
C ILE A 896 30.00 24.45 31.66
N VAL A 897 30.94 24.74 32.57
CA VAL A 897 32.20 23.98 32.66
C VAL A 897 31.86 22.56 33.12
N TYR A 898 32.06 21.59 32.22
CA TYR A 898 31.76 20.17 32.45
C TYR A 898 33.01 19.31 32.70
N ASN A 899 34.20 19.82 32.32
CA ASN A 899 35.48 19.20 32.63
C ASN A 899 36.51 20.30 32.91
N GLU A 900 36.74 20.56 34.20
CA GLU A 900 37.64 21.60 34.70
C GLU A 900 39.12 21.28 34.40
N ALA A 901 39.49 20.00 34.26
CA ALA A 901 40.86 19.57 34.05
C ALA A 901 41.35 19.81 32.60
N GLU A 902 40.46 19.67 31.62
CA GLU A 902 40.73 19.96 30.20
C GLU A 902 40.21 21.34 29.76
N ASN A 903 39.66 22.13 30.69
CA ASN A 903 38.99 23.42 30.44
C ASN A 903 37.93 23.31 29.32
N GLN A 904 37.04 22.32 29.46
CA GLN A 904 35.94 22.10 28.52
C GLN A 904 34.61 22.63 29.06
N VAL A 905 33.89 23.32 28.18
CA VAL A 905 32.71 24.14 28.44
C VAL A 905 31.62 23.77 27.44
N ALA A 906 30.38 23.70 27.90
CA ALA A 906 29.19 23.68 27.07
C ALA A 906 28.61 25.10 27.00
N TYR A 907 28.54 25.64 25.79
CA TYR A 907 27.80 26.83 25.44
C TYR A 907 26.40 26.40 24.99
N ILE A 908 25.36 26.96 25.61
CA ILE A 908 23.98 26.53 25.39
C ILE A 908 23.07 27.74 25.15
N GLU A 909 22.23 27.65 24.13
CA GLU A 909 21.09 28.55 23.92
C GLU A 909 19.81 27.76 24.15
N ASP A 910 19.17 28.01 25.29
CA ASP A 910 17.90 27.42 25.74
C ASP A 910 16.93 28.55 26.13
N PHE A 911 16.81 29.56 25.26
CA PHE A 911 15.84 30.65 25.38
C PHE A 911 14.48 30.12 24.89
N TYR A 912 13.88 29.21 25.67
CA TYR A 912 12.71 28.45 25.27
C TYR A 912 11.40 29.26 25.34
N GLU A 913 11.35 30.36 26.11
CA GLU A 913 10.13 31.17 26.31
C GLU A 913 10.41 32.66 26.05
N PRO A 914 10.37 33.14 24.80
CA PRO A 914 10.69 34.52 24.48
C PRO A 914 9.70 35.51 25.12
N HIS A 915 10.20 36.51 25.85
CA HIS A 915 9.38 37.57 26.44
C HIS A 915 9.61 38.93 25.75
N PRO A 916 8.95 39.23 24.61
CA PRO A 916 9.04 40.54 23.98
C PRO A 916 8.36 41.65 24.83
N PRO A 917 8.73 42.93 24.66
CA PRO A 917 8.15 44.03 25.45
C PRO A 917 6.63 44.19 25.25
N ALA A 918 5.88 44.23 26.34
CA ALA A 918 4.41 44.20 26.36
C ALA A 918 3.67 45.36 25.64
N GLU A 919 4.37 46.33 25.06
CA GLU A 919 3.79 47.37 24.21
C GLU A 919 3.50 46.87 22.78
N THR A 920 4.08 45.75 22.34
CA THR A 920 3.83 45.14 21.01
C THR A 920 2.65 44.18 21.04
N THR A 921 1.41 44.72 20.97
CA THR A 921 0.17 43.92 21.00
C THR A 921 -0.23 43.33 19.65
N GLU A 922 0.32 43.83 18.53
CA GLU A 922 0.08 43.27 17.20
C GLU A 922 1.06 42.13 16.89
N ASN A 923 0.52 40.98 16.47
CA ASN A 923 1.26 39.84 15.92
C ASN A 923 2.26 39.12 16.87
N ARG A 924 1.77 38.73 18.06
CA ARG A 924 2.50 37.92 19.06
C ARG A 924 3.33 36.77 18.48
N ALA A 925 2.75 35.93 17.61
CA ALA A 925 3.47 34.78 17.05
C ALA A 925 4.72 35.20 16.26
N GLU A 926 4.63 36.22 15.40
CA GLU A 926 5.77 36.69 14.60
C GLU A 926 6.90 37.27 15.45
N ILE A 927 6.57 38.04 16.49
CA ILE A 927 7.60 38.62 17.35
C ILE A 927 8.28 37.57 18.23
N ASN A 928 7.56 36.60 18.80
CA ASN A 928 8.17 35.49 19.54
C ASN A 928 9.10 34.67 18.64
N ILE A 929 8.64 34.28 17.45
CA ILE A 929 9.44 33.56 16.44
C ILE A 929 10.71 34.34 16.06
N GLN A 930 10.59 35.65 15.83
CA GLN A 930 11.75 36.47 15.46
C GLN A 930 12.75 36.62 16.62
N TRP A 931 12.29 36.75 17.87
CA TRP A 931 13.16 36.79 19.04
C TRP A 931 13.90 35.47 19.24
N LYS A 932 13.21 34.32 19.09
CA LYS A 932 13.85 33.01 19.15
C LYS A 932 14.87 32.83 18.04
N PHE A 933 14.48 33.09 16.79
CA PHE A 933 15.36 32.96 15.62
C PHE A 933 16.63 33.83 15.74
N ASN A 934 16.53 35.03 16.32
CA ASN A 934 17.69 35.88 16.61
C ASN A 934 18.64 35.24 17.65
N ALA A 935 18.12 34.61 18.71
CA ALA A 935 18.94 33.92 19.72
C ALA A 935 19.65 32.70 19.11
N THR A 936 18.88 31.84 18.45
CA THR A 936 19.36 30.61 17.80
C THR A 936 20.42 30.89 16.75
N THR A 937 20.20 31.84 15.83
CA THR A 937 21.21 32.19 14.82
C THR A 937 22.47 32.82 15.44
N SER A 938 22.33 33.72 16.42
CA SER A 938 23.46 34.30 17.16
C SER A 938 24.33 33.23 17.85
N HIS A 939 23.70 32.19 18.41
CA HIS A 939 24.42 31.07 19.01
C HIS A 939 25.12 30.17 17.98
N LEU A 940 24.49 29.92 16.82
CA LEU A 940 25.11 29.19 15.71
C LEU A 940 26.31 29.96 15.10
N GLU A 941 26.23 31.29 14.97
CA GLU A 941 27.38 32.09 14.54
C GLU A 941 28.54 32.00 15.53
N ARG A 942 28.26 31.92 16.83
CA ARG A 942 29.28 31.67 17.85
C ARG A 942 29.86 30.25 17.76
N ALA A 943 29.07 29.23 17.46
CA ALA A 943 29.57 27.86 17.22
C ALA A 943 30.51 27.79 16.00
N ALA A 944 30.24 28.59 14.98
CA ALA A 944 31.05 28.71 13.77
C ALA A 944 32.35 29.54 13.96
N THR A 945 32.31 30.60 14.77
CA THR A 945 33.37 31.62 14.83
C THR A 945 34.19 31.65 16.13
N THR A 946 33.71 31.01 17.20
CA THR A 946 34.35 31.03 18.52
C THR A 946 34.48 29.62 19.11
N ASN A 947 35.43 29.44 20.02
CA ASN A 947 35.53 28.24 20.87
C ASN A 947 35.41 26.90 20.10
N PRO A 948 36.30 26.66 19.09
CA PRO A 948 36.13 25.58 18.11
C PRO A 948 36.11 24.17 18.74
N ASP A 949 36.78 23.97 19.86
CA ASP A 949 36.91 22.67 20.53
C ASP A 949 35.93 22.48 21.71
N GLN A 950 34.99 23.42 21.90
CA GLN A 950 34.05 23.44 23.03
C GLN A 950 32.66 22.96 22.62
N LEU A 951 31.85 22.39 23.52
CA LEU A 951 30.52 21.90 23.15
C LEU A 951 29.56 23.07 22.91
N PHE A 952 28.80 23.03 21.81
CA PHE A 952 27.69 23.96 21.53
C PHE A 952 26.39 23.18 21.41
N ILE A 953 25.35 23.62 22.12
CA ILE A 953 23.98 23.09 22.02
C ILE A 953 23.03 24.26 21.78
N THR A 954 22.31 24.23 20.67
CA THR A 954 21.38 25.30 20.28
C THR A 954 19.98 24.73 20.18
N PHE A 955 19.04 25.20 20.99
CA PHE A 955 17.64 24.82 20.87
C PHE A 955 16.93 25.79 19.93
N ALA A 956 16.47 25.33 18.77
CA ALA A 956 15.56 26.10 17.91
C ALA A 956 14.10 26.02 18.39
N SER A 957 13.79 24.99 19.19
CA SER A 957 12.54 24.79 19.93
C SER A 957 12.27 25.91 20.92
N ALA A 958 11.01 26.32 21.00
CA ALA A 958 10.51 27.35 21.92
C ALA A 958 8.98 27.35 21.95
N GLU A 959 8.41 28.05 22.91
CA GLU A 959 6.99 28.28 23.11
C GLU A 959 6.76 29.71 23.64
N ASN A 960 5.52 30.17 23.62
CA ASN A 960 5.04 31.19 24.56
C ASN A 960 3.55 30.92 24.82
N ASN A 961 3.29 29.95 25.70
CA ASN A 961 1.98 29.36 25.98
C ASN A 961 0.99 30.38 26.56
N ASP A 962 1.48 31.31 27.40
CA ASP A 962 0.70 32.46 27.93
C ASP A 962 0.28 33.47 26.83
N GLU A 963 0.82 33.32 25.61
CA GLU A 963 0.45 34.09 24.43
C GLU A 963 -0.35 33.32 23.36
N ASP A 964 -0.78 32.08 23.65
CA ASP A 964 -1.33 31.10 22.70
C ASP A 964 -0.34 30.73 21.56
N VAL A 965 0.98 30.86 21.79
CA VAL A 965 2.04 30.57 20.81
C VAL A 965 2.73 29.24 21.12
N PHE A 966 1.99 28.14 20.95
CA PHE A 966 2.44 26.78 21.26
C PHE A 966 3.66 26.33 20.40
N PRO A 967 4.43 25.28 20.81
CA PRO A 967 5.62 24.81 20.09
C PRO A 967 5.46 24.64 18.57
N VAL A 968 4.31 24.11 18.11
CA VAL A 968 4.02 23.95 16.68
C VAL A 968 3.96 25.29 15.92
N VAL A 969 3.48 26.36 16.58
CA VAL A 969 3.43 27.71 16.01
C VAL A 969 4.82 28.33 15.96
N MET A 970 5.66 28.10 16.98
CA MET A 970 7.05 28.55 16.98
C MET A 970 7.88 27.87 15.89
N ALA A 971 7.78 26.54 15.79
CA ALA A 971 8.51 25.75 14.79
C ALA A 971 8.07 26.07 13.35
N GLN A 972 6.76 25.99 13.07
CA GLN A 972 6.22 26.01 11.69
C GLN A 972 5.69 27.38 11.26
N GLY A 973 5.20 28.18 12.20
CA GLY A 973 4.37 29.35 11.94
C GLY A 973 2.90 29.00 11.69
N ASN A 974 2.00 29.95 11.95
CA ASN A 974 0.58 29.87 11.61
C ASN A 974 0.25 30.37 10.18
N GLY A 975 1.24 30.91 9.44
CA GLY A 975 1.16 31.35 8.04
C GLY A 975 0.29 32.60 7.77
N THR A 976 -0.70 32.88 8.61
CA THR A 976 -1.61 34.02 8.47
C THR A 976 -1.04 35.30 9.07
N SER A 977 -0.52 35.21 10.30
CA SER A 977 0.20 36.30 10.97
C SER A 977 1.72 36.17 10.80
N THR A 978 2.20 34.97 10.44
CA THR A 978 3.63 34.62 10.32
C THR A 978 3.99 34.27 8.86
N PRO A 979 3.96 35.22 7.91
CA PRO A 979 4.08 34.94 6.48
C PRO A 979 5.48 34.45 6.05
N ALA A 980 6.52 34.69 6.87
CA ALA A 980 7.86 34.11 6.68
C ALA A 980 8.00 32.70 7.29
N GLY A 981 6.94 32.14 7.88
CA GLY A 981 6.96 30.86 8.60
C GLY A 981 7.63 30.95 9.97
N GLY A 982 7.68 29.81 10.66
CA GLY A 982 8.32 29.66 11.97
C GLY A 982 9.84 29.55 11.92
N VAL A 983 10.44 29.26 13.07
CA VAL A 983 11.90 29.18 13.26
C VAL A 983 12.52 28.16 12.30
N ASN A 984 11.91 26.99 12.10
CA ASN A 984 12.43 25.93 11.23
C ASN A 984 12.62 26.41 9.77
N ARG A 985 11.67 27.21 9.26
CA ARG A 985 11.74 27.70 7.89
C ARG A 985 12.83 28.75 7.73
N ARG A 986 12.85 29.75 8.62
CA ARG A 986 13.87 30.81 8.61
C ARG A 986 15.27 30.22 8.82
N LEU A 987 15.37 29.16 9.62
CA LEU A 987 16.60 28.43 9.87
C LEU A 987 17.07 27.67 8.62
N LEU A 988 16.20 26.97 7.87
CA LEU A 988 16.60 26.38 6.58
C LEU A 988 17.09 27.46 5.60
N GLU A 989 16.35 28.57 5.47
CA GLU A 989 16.71 29.66 4.57
C GLU A 989 18.09 30.25 4.96
N TRP A 990 18.35 30.50 6.25
CA TRP A 990 19.64 30.98 6.79
C TRP A 990 20.79 29.97 6.66
N LEU A 991 20.55 28.68 6.93
CA LEU A 991 21.56 27.62 6.80
C LEU A 991 21.95 27.36 5.34
N SER A 992 21.07 27.68 4.39
CA SER A 992 21.29 27.52 2.94
C SER A 992 22.15 28.63 2.33
N GLU A 993 22.23 29.80 2.96
CA GLU A 993 23.12 30.89 2.54
C GLU A 993 24.57 30.69 3.01
N ARG A 994 24.84 29.64 3.79
CA ARG A 994 26.10 29.41 4.51
C ARG A 994 26.78 28.10 4.06
N PRO A 995 28.13 27.98 4.17
CA PRO A 995 28.83 26.76 3.75
C PRO A 995 28.35 25.52 4.52
N SER A 996 28.13 24.40 3.84
CA SER A 996 27.76 23.13 4.47
C SER A 996 28.83 22.61 5.44
N SER A 997 30.10 22.93 5.17
CA SER A 997 31.24 22.65 6.06
C SER A 997 31.38 23.61 7.24
N GLU A 998 30.47 24.57 7.43
CA GLU A 998 30.49 25.48 8.58
C GLU A 998 29.91 24.78 9.83
N ARG A 999 30.59 24.98 10.96
CA ARG A 999 30.28 24.33 12.24
C ARG A 999 29.05 24.94 12.91
N ARG A 1000 28.12 24.06 13.30
CA ARG A 1000 26.80 24.37 13.88
C ARG A 1000 26.63 23.76 15.29
N GLY A 1001 27.42 22.74 15.63
CA GLY A 1001 27.30 22.02 16.90
C GLY A 1001 26.04 21.15 16.95
N VAL A 1002 25.47 20.97 18.14
CA VAL A 1002 24.15 20.33 18.31
C VAL A 1002 23.05 21.35 18.02
N VAL A 1003 22.06 20.97 17.22
CA VAL A 1003 20.89 21.81 16.90
C VAL A 1003 19.61 21.02 17.21
N MET A 1004 18.92 21.36 18.30
CA MET A 1004 17.70 20.71 18.76
C MET A 1004 16.49 21.37 18.10
N LEU A 1005 15.64 20.57 17.43
CA LEU A 1005 14.49 21.02 16.65
C LEU A 1005 13.17 20.51 17.26
N ASP A 1006 12.13 21.34 17.18
CA ASP A 1006 10.73 20.89 17.28
C ASP A 1006 10.18 20.64 15.87
N PHE A 1007 9.31 19.62 15.71
CA PHE A 1007 8.71 19.23 14.43
C PHE A 1007 9.72 19.18 13.28
N TYR A 1008 10.84 18.47 13.46
CA TYR A 1008 12.01 18.51 12.58
C TYR A 1008 11.71 18.25 11.08
N ASP A 1009 10.66 17.48 10.79
CA ASP A 1009 10.21 17.09 9.45
C ASP A 1009 9.41 18.18 8.72
N SER A 1010 8.85 19.14 9.46
CA SER A 1010 7.90 20.14 8.96
C SER A 1010 8.43 21.04 7.84
N VAL A 1011 9.75 21.13 7.71
CA VAL A 1011 10.44 21.86 6.65
C VAL A 1011 11.44 20.90 5.97
N PRO A 1012 11.06 20.26 4.84
CA PRO A 1012 11.92 19.32 4.13
C PRO A 1012 13.26 19.95 3.74
N GLY A 1013 14.36 19.22 3.96
CA GLY A 1013 15.72 19.72 3.76
C GLY A 1013 16.37 20.36 4.99
N LEU A 1014 15.62 20.62 6.08
CA LEU A 1014 16.19 21.24 7.29
C LEU A 1014 17.22 20.34 8.00
N VAL A 1015 16.97 19.03 8.12
CA VAL A 1015 17.91 18.10 8.76
C VAL A 1015 19.16 17.92 7.90
N GLU A 1016 18.98 17.78 6.59
CA GLU A 1016 20.07 17.72 5.60
C GLU A 1016 20.92 18.99 5.64
N ALA A 1017 20.28 20.17 5.71
CA ALA A 1017 20.95 21.44 5.88
C ALA A 1017 21.71 21.51 7.21
N VAL A 1018 21.10 21.12 8.34
CA VAL A 1018 21.79 21.10 9.66
C VAL A 1018 23.04 20.22 9.61
N ILE A 1019 22.96 19.01 9.05
CA ILE A 1019 24.12 18.11 8.88
C ILE A 1019 25.18 18.75 7.95
N GLY A 1020 24.75 19.36 6.84
CA GLY A 1020 25.61 19.88 5.78
C GLY A 1020 25.76 18.92 4.59
N LEU A 1021 24.66 18.30 4.15
CA LEU A 1021 24.59 17.38 3.00
C LEU A 1021 24.35 18.08 1.65
#